data_AF-A0A1V1NXE7-F1
#
_entry.id   AF-A0A1V1NXE7-F1
#
_cell.length_a   1.000
_cell.length_b   1.000
_cell.length_c   1.000
_cell.angle_alpha   90.00
_cell.angle_beta   90.00
_cell.angle_gamma   90.00
#
_symmetry.space_group_name_H-M   'P 1'
#
loop_
_entity.id
_entity.type
_entity.pdbx_description
1 polymer ?
#
loop_
_entity_poly.entity_id
_entity_poly.type
_entity_poly.pdbx_seq_one_letter_code
_entity_poly.pdbx_strand_id
1 'polypeptide(L)'
;DIVYLQAGESYVNTGEGTDEIHIERGAHEVQAGAGDDLIYIKEGQHTLSGDEGYDIAYLAISSEKEIELKNHQFVYDDIIINVSDTLDMLSVEDDADSTLITSEDHNWGGAGLSLKSEGMIDISAADFVLPKGHLALEGFGIIGDINTEVDTLTIVNKGLAANANIIVKEKDDLQIAGNFNDNAGLVTDHGKIDVILENSDSLLTHRSGKITTGTSGQDISIQADDIDFRAGQDSVSGLGKITITAISDDLTYRVGSAAQTRYGNDYSGGEKDHAMDLSTRDIDALKDGFTQIEIGDDNAKSSMYIGDLEDITFENYLHYKVNGDGVPIQNTTGDPQTYFEDTEFNAKLTEETHLKAGHVRVVGDAQSYETLTIDANLLEIKRANVNNPTQYDSGITASQIILNVKEQMIASGWLIGQDLIDINILETNGTNVLISYNDGLNSFTADQGSSILTTGDNSSIDIDAKASIRLAAGIETKGKNSSITMKSDQGFTVLEGAVISVQADDSTIDLSAGSQFHLDSGAAILSGAEYVSTDGTLTPVKTADNTSISLSSSGEMKLSGSILSAGAISLSATGTTYNHAEYFDTIPGKTLATTTPDAQLIIDLRNGIIPKSLKNLLDENNIVIKDSSTLTATEDYTPFEKLTTEQQTALAEKLGYTVYEPTTYYKPDAAEDKRLISTFIQGLVPDYNNADIDWGEVEAPLAETSFEDLTQDQKDVVIAALGYAVYEGTVYYN
;
A
#
# COMPACT_ATOMS: atom_id res chain seq x y z
N ASP A 1 33.35 -39.77 30.69
CA ASP A 1 34.62 -40.53 30.78
C ASP A 1 35.77 -39.77 30.15
N ILE A 2 37.02 -40.18 30.38
CA ILE A 2 38.18 -39.64 29.65
C ILE A 2 38.96 -40.82 29.05
N VAL A 3 39.11 -40.85 27.73
CA VAL A 3 39.70 -41.95 26.97
C VAL A 3 40.91 -41.46 26.17
N TYR A 4 42.00 -42.22 26.20
CA TYR A 4 43.21 -41.94 25.41
C TYR A 4 43.48 -43.07 24.43
N LEU A 5 43.37 -42.79 23.14
CA LEU A 5 43.68 -43.69 22.03
C LEU A 5 45.07 -43.36 21.47
N GLN A 6 45.99 -44.30 21.65
CA GLN A 6 47.34 -44.24 21.11
C GLN A 6 47.38 -44.98 19.77
N ALA A 7 48.57 -45.25 19.24
CA ALA A 7 48.72 -46.00 17.99
C ALA A 7 48.01 -47.37 18.00
N GLY A 8 47.44 -47.74 16.85
CA GLY A 8 46.89 -49.07 16.60
C GLY A 8 45.52 -49.01 15.92
N GLU A 9 44.82 -50.12 15.94
CA GLU A 9 43.42 -50.23 15.51
C GLU A 9 42.52 -50.45 16.75
N SER A 10 41.42 -49.70 16.89
CA SER A 10 40.49 -49.90 18.02
C SER A 10 39.06 -49.52 17.68
N TYR A 11 38.12 -50.16 18.37
CA TYR A 11 36.71 -49.78 18.45
C TYR A 11 36.41 -49.35 19.89
N VAL A 12 35.79 -48.18 20.05
CA VAL A 12 35.53 -47.55 21.35
C VAL A 12 34.08 -47.10 21.39
N ASN A 13 33.40 -47.43 22.48
CA ASN A 13 32.08 -46.91 22.81
C ASN A 13 32.14 -46.43 24.26
N THR A 14 31.87 -45.14 24.51
CA THR A 14 32.02 -44.53 25.85
C THR A 14 30.71 -44.51 26.65
N GLY A 15 29.55 -44.44 25.99
CA GLY A 15 28.27 -44.85 26.55
C GLY A 15 27.34 -43.67 26.83
N GLU A 16 26.89 -43.49 28.08
CA GLU A 16 26.09 -42.31 28.45
C GLU A 16 26.93 -41.36 29.31
N GLY A 17 26.70 -40.06 29.15
CA GLY A 17 27.35 -38.95 29.84
C GLY A 17 28.38 -38.23 28.98
N THR A 18 28.74 -37.00 29.35
CA THR A 18 29.78 -36.23 28.67
C THR A 18 31.16 -36.89 28.79
N ASP A 19 31.72 -37.22 27.64
CA ASP A 19 32.96 -37.95 27.43
C ASP A 19 34.03 -37.08 26.73
N GLU A 20 35.30 -37.34 27.06
CA GLU A 20 36.45 -36.66 26.48
C GLU A 20 37.41 -37.70 25.87
N ILE A 21 37.49 -37.77 24.55
CA ILE A 21 38.30 -38.75 23.83
C ILE A 21 39.50 -38.07 23.17
N HIS A 22 40.71 -38.55 23.45
CA HIS A 22 41.96 -38.05 22.88
C HIS A 22 42.58 -39.08 21.95
N ILE A 23 42.71 -38.75 20.67
CA ILE A 23 43.23 -39.62 19.63
C ILE A 23 44.60 -39.11 19.17
N GLU A 24 45.66 -39.85 19.51
CA GLU A 24 47.03 -39.46 19.16
C GLU A 24 47.42 -39.88 17.74
N ARG A 25 47.11 -41.11 17.32
CA ARG A 25 47.39 -41.66 15.98
C ARG A 25 46.75 -43.03 15.77
N GLY A 26 46.65 -43.50 14.53
CA GLY A 26 46.28 -44.89 14.23
C GLY A 26 45.01 -44.96 13.40
N ALA A 27 44.22 -46.03 13.57
CA ALA A 27 42.90 -46.12 12.98
C ALA A 27 41.84 -46.50 14.02
N HIS A 28 40.82 -45.68 14.21
CA HIS A 28 39.87 -45.88 15.32
C HIS A 28 38.43 -45.64 14.90
N GLU A 29 37.54 -46.50 15.38
CA GLU A 29 36.09 -46.31 15.31
C GLU A 29 35.62 -45.90 16.71
N VAL A 30 35.02 -44.72 16.82
CA VAL A 30 34.61 -44.10 18.08
C VAL A 30 33.12 -43.80 18.05
N GLN A 31 32.40 -44.35 19.02
CA GLN A 31 31.03 -44.04 19.37
C GLN A 31 31.06 -43.32 20.71
N ALA A 32 30.79 -42.02 20.71
CA ALA A 32 30.81 -41.22 21.93
C ALA A 32 29.60 -41.58 22.81
N GLY A 33 28.42 -41.66 22.20
CA GLY A 33 27.19 -42.11 22.83
C GLY A 33 26.32 -40.92 23.26
N ALA A 34 25.48 -41.09 24.27
CA ALA A 34 24.55 -40.03 24.66
C ALA A 34 25.23 -39.05 25.64
N GLY A 35 25.29 -37.76 25.33
CA GLY A 35 26.00 -36.74 26.09
C GLY A 35 26.58 -35.68 25.16
N ASP A 36 27.00 -34.54 25.69
CA ASP A 36 27.76 -33.57 24.89
C ASP A 36 29.24 -33.99 24.94
N ASP A 37 29.75 -34.67 23.90
CA ASP A 37 31.08 -35.30 23.91
C ASP A 37 32.12 -34.52 23.10
N LEU A 38 33.39 -34.64 23.52
CA LEU A 38 34.54 -33.95 22.92
C LEU A 38 35.60 -34.94 22.43
N ILE A 39 35.94 -34.88 21.15
CA ILE A 39 36.93 -35.78 20.52
C ILE A 39 38.11 -34.96 19.99
N TYR A 40 39.29 -35.09 20.57
CA TYR A 40 40.50 -34.39 20.13
C TYR A 40 41.37 -35.30 19.24
N ILE A 41 41.64 -34.87 18.01
CA ILE A 41 42.33 -35.67 16.98
C ILE A 41 43.65 -35.01 16.61
N LYS A 42 44.71 -35.82 16.46
CA LYS A 42 46.01 -35.37 15.96
C LYS A 42 46.36 -35.86 14.56
N GLU A 43 46.36 -37.18 14.34
CA GLU A 43 46.70 -37.80 13.05
C GLU A 43 46.01 -39.16 12.91
N GLY A 44 45.90 -39.68 11.68
CA GLY A 44 45.41 -41.05 11.43
C GLY A 44 44.04 -41.12 10.74
N GLN A 45 43.45 -42.32 10.77
CA GLN A 45 42.23 -42.67 10.04
C GLN A 45 41.09 -43.03 11.00
N HIS A 46 40.11 -42.16 11.18
CA HIS A 46 39.08 -42.33 12.21
C HIS A 46 37.68 -42.40 11.62
N THR A 47 36.78 -43.08 12.32
CA THR A 47 35.34 -43.07 12.08
C THR A 47 34.67 -42.64 13.37
N LEU A 48 33.92 -41.55 13.34
CA LEU A 48 33.42 -40.86 14.53
C LEU A 48 31.89 -40.75 14.47
N SER A 49 31.26 -40.96 15.63
CA SER A 49 29.83 -40.78 15.85
C SER A 49 29.57 -40.24 17.25
N GLY A 50 28.61 -39.31 17.34
CA GLY A 50 28.14 -38.68 18.57
C GLY A 50 27.01 -39.50 19.20
N ASP A 51 25.81 -39.44 18.62
CA ASP A 51 24.51 -40.00 19.08
C ASP A 51 23.58 -38.89 19.60
N GLU A 52 23.09 -38.94 20.85
CA GLU A 52 22.21 -37.90 21.40
C GLU A 52 23.03 -36.89 22.21
N GLY A 53 23.08 -35.63 21.79
CA GLY A 53 23.83 -34.60 22.49
C GLY A 53 24.35 -33.56 21.50
N TYR A 54 25.30 -32.73 21.94
CA TYR A 54 26.07 -31.87 21.05
C TYR A 54 27.55 -32.29 21.02
N ASP A 55 27.91 -33.08 20.02
CA ASP A 55 29.17 -33.81 19.91
C ASP A 55 30.15 -33.15 18.93
N ILE A 56 31.35 -32.83 19.42
CA ILE A 56 32.34 -32.07 18.66
C ILE A 56 33.66 -32.82 18.55
N ALA A 57 34.14 -32.99 17.32
CA ALA A 57 35.48 -33.46 17.03
C ALA A 57 36.40 -32.27 16.69
N TYR A 58 37.51 -32.11 17.40
CA TYR A 58 38.52 -31.09 17.16
C TYR A 58 39.73 -31.65 16.42
N LEU A 59 40.13 -30.96 15.36
CA LEU A 59 41.34 -31.24 14.60
C LEU A 59 42.13 -29.94 14.42
N ALA A 60 43.42 -29.95 14.75
CA ALA A 60 44.33 -28.85 14.44
C ALA A 60 45.30 -29.27 13.34
N ILE A 61 45.41 -28.47 12.28
CA ILE A 61 46.31 -28.70 11.14
C ILE A 61 47.08 -27.42 10.78
N SER A 62 48.08 -27.60 9.92
CA SER A 62 48.77 -26.54 9.18
C SER A 62 48.77 -27.00 7.73
N SER A 63 47.81 -26.52 6.93
CA SER A 63 47.61 -27.02 5.58
C SER A 63 48.71 -26.54 4.61
N GLU A 64 49.38 -27.49 3.94
CA GLU A 64 50.27 -27.21 2.80
C GLU A 64 49.72 -27.80 1.48
N LYS A 65 48.62 -28.56 1.59
CA LYS A 65 47.92 -29.27 0.51
C LYS A 65 46.43 -28.97 0.61
N GLU A 66 45.69 -29.32 -0.43
CA GLU A 66 44.23 -29.24 -0.41
C GLU A 66 43.63 -30.14 0.68
N ILE A 67 42.53 -29.65 1.26
CA ILE A 67 41.59 -30.44 2.06
C ILE A 67 40.53 -30.95 1.08
N GLU A 68 40.37 -32.27 0.99
CA GLU A 68 39.36 -32.89 0.15
C GLU A 68 38.14 -33.28 0.99
N LEU A 69 36.97 -32.75 0.64
CA LEU A 69 35.68 -33.17 1.18
C LEU A 69 35.06 -34.25 0.28
N LYS A 70 34.83 -35.42 0.85
CA LYS A 70 34.17 -36.58 0.22
C LYS A 70 32.91 -36.93 0.99
N ASN A 71 32.14 -37.89 0.47
CA ASN A 71 30.92 -38.35 1.15
C ASN A 71 31.23 -38.82 2.58
N HIS A 72 30.72 -38.09 3.58
CA HIS A 72 30.94 -38.33 5.01
C HIS A 72 32.42 -38.44 5.41
N GLN A 73 33.31 -37.75 4.69
CA GLN A 73 34.75 -37.92 4.89
C GLN A 73 35.51 -36.61 4.66
N PHE A 74 36.35 -36.27 5.63
CA PHE A 74 37.37 -35.23 5.56
C PHE A 74 38.73 -35.89 5.29
N VAL A 75 39.47 -35.38 4.30
CA VAL A 75 40.82 -35.88 3.97
C VAL A 75 41.81 -34.73 3.93
N TYR A 76 42.89 -34.86 4.70
CA TYR A 76 44.06 -34.00 4.64
C TYR A 76 45.34 -34.86 4.78
N ASP A 77 46.06 -35.04 3.68
CA ASP A 77 47.25 -35.90 3.60
C ASP A 77 46.98 -37.34 4.13
N ASP A 78 47.62 -37.73 5.23
CA ASP A 78 47.41 -39.04 5.88
C ASP A 78 46.26 -39.02 6.92
N ILE A 79 45.64 -37.87 7.17
CA ILE A 79 44.50 -37.70 8.07
C ILE A 79 43.22 -37.96 7.30
N ILE A 80 42.47 -38.98 7.71
CA ILE A 80 41.15 -39.31 7.15
C ILE A 80 40.16 -39.40 8.30
N ILE A 81 39.14 -38.56 8.29
CA ILE A 81 38.08 -38.58 9.32
C ILE A 81 36.77 -38.87 8.61
N ASN A 82 36.21 -40.05 8.87
CA ASN A 82 34.84 -40.38 8.50
C ASN A 82 33.92 -39.93 9.61
N VAL A 83 32.88 -39.20 9.26
CA VAL A 83 31.88 -38.67 10.20
C VAL A 83 30.55 -39.37 9.97
N SER A 84 29.80 -39.64 11.03
CA SER A 84 28.41 -40.09 10.91
C SER A 84 27.44 -38.93 11.02
N ASP A 85 26.19 -39.14 10.58
CA ASP A 85 25.09 -38.17 10.76
C ASP A 85 24.83 -37.73 12.20
N THR A 86 25.28 -38.48 13.19
CA THR A 86 25.08 -38.18 14.62
C THR A 86 26.23 -37.41 15.25
N LEU A 87 27.27 -37.04 14.49
CA LEU A 87 28.31 -36.13 14.98
C LEU A 87 27.90 -34.70 14.61
N ASP A 88 27.67 -33.81 15.57
CA ASP A 88 27.20 -32.45 15.26
C ASP A 88 28.23 -31.62 14.49
N MET A 89 29.51 -31.72 14.85
CA MET A 89 30.53 -30.84 14.26
C MET A 89 31.93 -31.47 14.22
N LEU A 90 32.54 -31.50 13.04
CA LEU A 90 34.01 -31.56 12.92
C LEU A 90 34.55 -30.13 12.89
N SER A 91 35.21 -29.71 13.96
CA SER A 91 35.85 -28.41 14.12
C SER A 91 37.35 -28.48 13.79
N VAL A 92 37.74 -27.80 12.72
CA VAL A 92 39.11 -27.77 12.19
C VAL A 92 39.70 -26.37 12.42
N GLU A 93 40.83 -26.31 13.11
CA GLU A 93 41.68 -25.11 13.17
C GLU A 93 42.86 -25.30 12.22
N ASP A 94 43.04 -24.38 11.28
CA ASP A 94 44.14 -24.37 10.32
C ASP A 94 44.98 -23.10 10.49
N ASP A 95 46.25 -23.27 10.86
CA ASP A 95 47.17 -22.14 11.07
C ASP A 95 47.94 -21.71 9.79
N ALA A 96 47.58 -22.28 8.63
CA ALA A 96 48.16 -21.91 7.35
C ALA A 96 47.74 -20.50 6.88
N ASP A 97 48.63 -19.84 6.13
CA ASP A 97 48.35 -18.54 5.50
C ASP A 97 47.27 -18.64 4.39
N SER A 98 47.01 -19.85 3.88
CA SER A 98 45.99 -20.11 2.85
C SER A 98 45.56 -21.57 2.92
N THR A 99 44.26 -21.79 3.06
CA THR A 99 43.61 -23.10 3.05
C THR A 99 42.87 -23.29 1.73
N LEU A 100 43.15 -24.38 1.00
CA LEU A 100 42.41 -24.75 -0.22
C LEU A 100 41.48 -25.92 0.10
N ILE A 101 40.19 -25.76 -0.20
CA ILE A 101 39.19 -26.83 -0.06
C ILE A 101 38.72 -27.24 -1.44
N THR A 102 38.63 -28.55 -1.65
CA THR A 102 38.00 -29.14 -2.83
C THR A 102 36.94 -30.16 -2.42
N SER A 103 35.96 -30.38 -3.28
CA SER A 103 34.87 -31.33 -2.99
C SER A 103 34.52 -32.16 -4.22
N GLU A 104 34.35 -33.48 -4.05
CA GLU A 104 33.98 -34.41 -5.14
C GLU A 104 32.96 -35.44 -4.64
N ASP A 105 31.82 -35.56 -5.33
CA ASP A 105 30.73 -36.52 -5.04
C ASP A 105 30.41 -36.63 -3.53
N HIS A 106 30.28 -35.49 -2.85
CA HIS A 106 30.18 -35.42 -1.39
C HIS A 106 28.75 -35.14 -0.91
N ASN A 107 28.46 -35.69 0.27
CA ASN A 107 27.28 -35.41 1.09
C ASN A 107 27.66 -35.82 2.51
N TRP A 108 27.45 -34.96 3.50
CA TRP A 108 27.81 -35.19 4.91
C TRP A 108 26.59 -35.47 5.80
N GLY A 109 25.39 -35.48 5.21
CA GLY A 109 24.15 -35.76 5.91
C GLY A 109 23.92 -34.82 7.09
N GLY A 110 23.94 -35.38 8.30
CA GLY A 110 23.77 -34.64 9.55
C GLY A 110 25.03 -34.00 10.12
N ALA A 111 26.21 -34.40 9.67
CA ALA A 111 27.45 -33.90 10.26
C ALA A 111 27.77 -32.48 9.81
N GLY A 112 28.14 -31.61 10.76
CA GLY A 112 28.63 -30.26 10.48
C GLY A 112 30.14 -30.20 10.24
N LEU A 113 30.57 -29.08 9.65
CA LEU A 113 31.97 -28.72 9.45
C LEU A 113 32.20 -27.28 9.91
N SER A 114 33.11 -27.09 10.85
CA SER A 114 33.64 -25.79 11.21
C SER A 114 35.09 -25.72 10.79
N LEU A 115 35.47 -24.70 10.01
CA LEU A 115 36.86 -24.42 9.65
C LEU A 115 37.21 -22.99 10.04
N LYS A 116 38.19 -22.87 10.92
CA LYS A 116 38.80 -21.60 11.27
C LYS A 116 40.23 -21.56 10.73
N SER A 117 40.47 -20.67 9.78
CA SER A 117 41.78 -20.44 9.18
C SER A 117 42.37 -19.12 9.69
N GLU A 118 43.66 -19.13 10.06
CA GLU A 118 44.43 -17.89 10.30
C GLU A 118 44.74 -17.13 8.98
N GLY A 119 44.47 -17.76 7.84
CA GLY A 119 44.73 -17.25 6.49
C GLY A 119 43.47 -17.07 5.62
N MET A 120 43.67 -17.08 4.30
CA MET A 120 42.57 -17.08 3.33
C MET A 120 42.00 -18.48 3.16
N ILE A 121 40.69 -18.59 2.97
CA ILE A 121 40.00 -19.84 2.63
C ILE A 121 39.61 -19.77 1.15
N ASP A 122 40.19 -20.64 0.33
CA ASP A 122 39.84 -20.82 -1.08
C ASP A 122 38.88 -21.99 -1.24
N ILE A 123 37.64 -21.66 -1.61
CA ILE A 123 36.53 -22.57 -1.86
C ILE A 123 36.09 -22.51 -3.33
N SER A 124 36.91 -21.94 -4.21
CA SER A 124 36.55 -21.79 -5.64
C SER A 124 36.33 -23.13 -6.38
N ALA A 125 36.75 -24.24 -5.77
CA ALA A 125 36.58 -25.60 -6.27
C ALA A 125 35.83 -26.51 -5.25
N ALA A 126 35.10 -25.91 -4.30
CA ALA A 126 34.30 -26.62 -3.32
C ALA A 126 32.84 -26.16 -3.37
N ASP A 127 31.94 -27.13 -3.27
CA ASP A 127 30.56 -26.93 -2.83
C ASP A 127 30.41 -27.62 -1.46
N PHE A 128 29.33 -27.33 -0.74
CA PHE A 128 29.09 -27.90 0.59
C PHE A 128 27.70 -28.50 0.71
N VAL A 129 27.61 -29.83 0.80
CA VAL A 129 26.33 -30.57 0.93
C VAL A 129 26.27 -31.24 2.31
N LEU A 130 25.62 -30.56 3.27
CA LEU A 130 25.41 -31.00 4.65
C LEU A 130 23.94 -30.71 5.05
N PRO A 131 22.94 -31.38 4.45
CA PRO A 131 21.53 -30.97 4.46
C PRO A 131 20.86 -30.92 5.86
N LYS A 132 21.51 -31.46 6.88
CA LYS A 132 21.11 -31.32 8.30
C LYS A 132 22.25 -30.83 9.19
N GLY A 133 23.41 -30.58 8.59
CA GLY A 133 24.62 -30.16 9.27
C GLY A 133 24.78 -28.65 9.25
N HIS A 134 25.69 -28.17 10.09
CA HIS A 134 26.07 -26.78 10.18
C HIS A 134 27.42 -26.56 9.51
N LEU A 135 27.48 -25.64 8.55
CA LEU A 135 28.74 -25.14 7.98
C LEU A 135 29.16 -23.84 8.67
N ALA A 136 30.35 -23.81 9.26
CA ALA A 136 30.91 -22.61 9.88
C ALA A 136 32.31 -22.29 9.33
N LEU A 137 32.48 -21.19 8.60
CA LEU A 137 33.80 -20.77 8.08
C LEU A 137 34.22 -19.44 8.71
N GLU A 138 35.44 -19.40 9.25
CA GLU A 138 36.08 -18.18 9.76
C GLU A 138 37.48 -18.03 9.16
N GLY A 139 37.75 -16.90 8.50
CA GLY A 139 39.06 -16.66 7.88
C GLY A 139 39.37 -15.19 7.61
N PHE A 140 40.61 -14.90 7.21
CA PHE A 140 41.09 -13.56 6.81
C PHE A 140 40.89 -13.27 5.32
N GLY A 141 39.91 -13.93 4.72
CA GLY A 141 39.49 -13.76 3.33
C GLY A 141 38.86 -15.05 2.82
N ILE A 142 37.82 -14.91 2.01
CA ILE A 142 37.19 -16.03 1.30
C ILE A 142 37.35 -15.80 -0.19
N ILE A 143 37.80 -16.83 -0.90
CA ILE A 143 37.97 -16.83 -2.36
C ILE A 143 36.97 -17.82 -2.94
N GLY A 144 36.06 -17.33 -3.80
CA GLY A 144 34.96 -18.11 -4.37
C GLY A 144 33.60 -17.73 -3.80
N ASP A 145 32.55 -18.23 -4.44
CA ASP A 145 31.18 -18.15 -3.93
C ASP A 145 30.95 -19.36 -2.99
N ILE A 146 30.12 -19.18 -1.97
CA ILE A 146 29.76 -20.20 -0.98
C ILE A 146 28.51 -20.92 -1.50
N ASN A 147 28.70 -21.99 -2.28
CA ASN A 147 27.59 -22.80 -2.80
C ASN A 147 27.25 -23.91 -1.79
N THR A 148 26.01 -23.96 -1.34
CA THR A 148 25.61 -24.80 -0.20
C THR A 148 24.29 -25.54 -0.45
N GLU A 149 24.18 -26.72 0.18
CA GLU A 149 22.94 -27.43 0.54
C GLU A 149 23.08 -27.78 2.03
N VAL A 150 22.83 -26.81 2.92
CA VAL A 150 23.07 -26.92 4.37
C VAL A 150 21.88 -26.47 5.22
N ASP A 151 21.70 -27.05 6.40
CA ASP A 151 20.65 -26.61 7.33
C ASP A 151 21.02 -25.26 7.99
N THR A 152 22.25 -25.15 8.48
CA THR A 152 22.73 -23.97 9.20
C THR A 152 24.06 -23.46 8.62
N LEU A 153 24.21 -22.13 8.53
CA LEU A 153 25.40 -21.47 8.02
C LEU A 153 25.91 -20.37 8.98
N THR A 154 27.24 -20.32 9.13
CA THR A 154 27.97 -19.23 9.80
C THR A 154 29.21 -18.88 8.98
N ILE A 155 29.36 -17.60 8.63
CA ILE A 155 30.51 -17.07 7.89
C ILE A 155 31.04 -15.82 8.58
N VAL A 156 32.29 -15.88 9.02
CA VAL A 156 33.03 -14.74 9.58
C VAL A 156 34.22 -14.45 8.67
N ASN A 157 34.06 -13.45 7.80
CA ASN A 157 35.08 -13.05 6.86
C ASN A 157 35.78 -11.76 7.32
N LYS A 158 37.01 -11.91 7.81
CA LYS A 158 37.88 -10.80 8.27
C LYS A 158 38.77 -10.25 7.15
N GLY A 159 38.53 -10.67 5.91
CA GLY A 159 39.29 -10.28 4.75
C GLY A 159 39.16 -8.80 4.40
N LEU A 160 39.97 -8.39 3.43
CA LEU A 160 40.00 -7.03 2.89
C LEU A 160 39.72 -7.05 1.38
N ALA A 161 39.24 -5.91 0.87
CA ALA A 161 39.02 -5.70 -0.56
C ALA A 161 38.20 -6.82 -1.21
N ALA A 162 38.66 -7.39 -2.32
CA ALA A 162 37.90 -8.38 -3.11
C ALA A 162 37.59 -9.69 -2.36
N ASN A 163 38.35 -10.01 -1.32
CA ASN A 163 38.22 -11.27 -0.57
C ASN A 163 37.38 -11.08 0.72
N ALA A 164 36.84 -9.87 0.95
CA ALA A 164 36.03 -9.57 2.13
C ALA A 164 34.54 -9.90 1.94
N ASN A 165 34.12 -10.18 0.70
CA ASN A 165 32.71 -10.42 0.41
C ASN A 165 32.25 -11.76 0.97
N ILE A 166 30.96 -11.82 1.30
CA ILE A 166 30.25 -13.06 1.61
C ILE A 166 29.18 -13.19 0.52
N ILE A 167 29.31 -14.20 -0.33
CA ILE A 167 28.38 -14.47 -1.42
C ILE A 167 27.90 -15.91 -1.24
N VAL A 168 26.65 -16.07 -0.82
CA VAL A 168 26.03 -17.36 -0.50
C VAL A 168 25.01 -17.69 -1.56
N LYS A 169 25.08 -18.92 -2.07
CA LYS A 169 24.07 -19.54 -2.94
C LYS A 169 23.65 -20.84 -2.29
N GLU A 170 22.53 -20.78 -1.60
CA GLU A 170 21.94 -21.94 -0.94
C GLU A 170 20.79 -22.46 -1.81
N LYS A 171 20.66 -23.77 -1.87
CA LYS A 171 19.71 -24.41 -2.76
C LYS A 171 18.28 -24.33 -2.23
N ASP A 172 18.08 -24.45 -0.92
CA ASP A 172 16.76 -24.48 -0.29
C ASP A 172 16.66 -23.62 0.97
N ASP A 173 16.02 -24.11 2.03
CA ASP A 173 15.77 -23.35 3.25
C ASP A 173 17.11 -23.17 4.00
N LEU A 174 17.36 -21.98 4.55
CA LEU A 174 18.64 -21.68 5.20
C LEU A 174 18.46 -21.09 6.59
N GLN A 175 19.20 -21.60 7.56
CA GLN A 175 19.33 -20.96 8.87
C GLN A 175 20.69 -20.26 9.00
N ILE A 176 20.69 -18.97 9.32
CA ILE A 176 21.89 -18.24 9.73
C ILE A 176 21.97 -18.27 11.26
N ALA A 177 23.12 -18.70 11.79
CA ALA A 177 23.35 -18.77 13.23
C ALA A 177 24.73 -18.23 13.62
N GLY A 178 24.85 -17.83 14.89
CA GLY A 178 26.09 -17.33 15.47
C GLY A 178 27.12 -18.42 15.80
N ASN A 179 26.76 -19.71 15.71
CA ASN A 179 27.59 -20.82 16.21
C ASN A 179 28.00 -20.58 17.67
N PHE A 180 27.03 -20.28 18.54
CA PHE A 180 27.21 -19.90 19.95
C PHE A 180 28.07 -18.64 20.18
N ASN A 181 28.22 -17.80 19.15
CA ASN A 181 28.92 -16.51 19.21
C ASN A 181 28.03 -15.40 18.62
N ASP A 182 27.58 -14.48 19.48
CA ASP A 182 26.72 -13.34 19.11
C ASP A 182 27.38 -12.35 18.13
N ASN A 183 28.69 -12.46 17.88
CA ASN A 183 29.41 -11.65 16.90
C ASN A 183 29.76 -12.42 15.61
N ALA A 184 29.20 -13.62 15.45
CA ALA A 184 29.24 -14.39 14.22
C ALA A 184 27.82 -14.48 13.63
N GLY A 185 27.67 -15.17 12.50
CA GLY A 185 26.48 -15.14 11.65
C GLY A 185 26.93 -15.01 10.22
N LEU A 186 26.52 -13.96 9.50
CA LEU A 186 27.17 -13.51 8.26
C LEU A 186 27.86 -12.17 8.55
N VAL A 187 29.17 -12.20 8.77
CA VAL A 187 29.91 -11.05 9.32
C VAL A 187 31.12 -10.72 8.46
N THR A 188 31.15 -9.49 7.94
CA THR A 188 32.31 -8.90 7.26
C THR A 188 32.43 -7.42 7.60
N ASP A 189 33.64 -6.93 7.85
CA ASP A 189 33.86 -5.50 8.16
C ASP A 189 34.30 -4.67 6.93
N HIS A 190 34.43 -5.30 5.76
CA HIS A 190 35.01 -4.65 4.57
C HIS A 190 34.36 -5.05 3.24
N GLY A 191 33.52 -6.08 3.22
CA GLY A 191 32.86 -6.58 2.01
C GLY A 191 31.35 -6.45 2.06
N LYS A 192 30.70 -6.78 0.94
CA LYS A 192 29.24 -6.92 0.86
C LYS A 192 28.79 -8.30 1.34
N ILE A 193 27.50 -8.39 1.68
CA ILE A 193 26.81 -9.67 1.91
C ILE A 193 25.77 -9.85 0.81
N ASP A 194 25.77 -11.01 0.17
CA ASP A 194 24.84 -11.39 -0.90
C ASP A 194 24.36 -12.82 -0.60
N VAL A 195 23.06 -13.02 -0.40
CA VAL A 195 22.45 -14.32 -0.08
C VAL A 195 21.35 -14.61 -1.09
N ILE A 196 21.42 -15.78 -1.73
CA ILE A 196 20.42 -16.25 -2.69
C ILE A 196 19.96 -17.63 -2.27
N LEU A 197 18.66 -17.81 -2.06
CA LEU A 197 18.01 -19.12 -1.95
C LEU A 197 17.42 -19.49 -3.32
N GLU A 198 17.92 -20.56 -3.94
CA GLU A 198 17.64 -20.86 -5.36
C GLU A 198 16.27 -21.49 -5.62
N ASN A 199 15.72 -22.26 -4.67
CA ASN A 199 14.41 -22.88 -4.80
C ASN A 199 13.27 -21.91 -4.44
N SER A 200 12.14 -22.04 -5.13
CA SER A 200 10.92 -21.31 -4.79
C SER A 200 10.39 -21.69 -3.41
N ASP A 201 9.74 -20.74 -2.75
CA ASP A 201 9.19 -20.87 -1.39
C ASP A 201 10.25 -21.28 -0.33
N SER A 202 11.53 -20.96 -0.57
CA SER A 202 12.59 -21.20 0.41
C SER A 202 12.61 -20.12 1.48
N LEU A 203 12.76 -20.53 2.73
CA LEU A 203 12.78 -19.67 3.92
C LEU A 203 14.21 -19.41 4.38
N LEU A 204 14.57 -18.12 4.49
CA LEU A 204 15.77 -17.69 5.22
C LEU A 204 15.42 -17.38 6.67
N THR A 205 15.91 -18.18 7.62
CA THR A 205 15.79 -17.88 9.05
C THR A 205 17.10 -17.30 9.59
N HIS A 206 17.11 -16.05 10.04
CA HIS A 206 18.20 -15.52 10.87
C HIS A 206 17.95 -15.93 12.33
N ARG A 207 18.45 -17.10 12.71
CA ARG A 207 18.18 -17.75 14.00
C ARG A 207 18.90 -17.06 15.17
N SER A 208 20.16 -16.68 14.99
CA SER A 208 21.00 -16.05 16.00
C SER A 208 22.23 -15.39 15.36
N GLY A 209 22.99 -14.63 16.16
CA GLY A 209 24.18 -13.94 15.67
C GLY A 209 23.83 -12.62 14.98
N LYS A 210 24.59 -12.28 13.94
CA LYS A 210 24.46 -11.03 13.17
C LYS A 210 24.56 -11.28 11.67
N ILE A 211 23.82 -10.49 10.91
CA ILE A 211 24.08 -10.27 9.47
C ILE A 211 24.61 -8.84 9.36
N THR A 212 25.91 -8.65 9.16
CA THR A 212 26.50 -7.30 9.20
C THR A 212 27.69 -7.07 8.28
N THR A 213 27.68 -5.89 7.64
CA THR A 213 28.82 -5.33 6.88
C THR A 213 29.68 -4.37 7.71
N GLY A 214 29.45 -4.35 9.04
CA GLY A 214 30.16 -3.48 9.98
C GLY A 214 30.02 -2.00 9.62
N THR A 215 31.13 -1.27 9.62
CA THR A 215 31.18 0.15 9.25
C THR A 215 31.69 0.38 7.83
N SER A 216 31.72 -0.66 6.98
CA SER A 216 32.33 -0.59 5.64
C SER A 216 31.57 0.30 4.64
N GLY A 217 30.27 0.49 4.87
CA GLY A 217 29.36 1.11 3.91
C GLY A 217 29.04 0.24 2.70
N GLN A 218 29.33 -1.07 2.76
CA GLN A 218 28.95 -2.03 1.73
C GLN A 218 27.52 -2.52 1.93
N ASP A 219 26.92 -2.99 0.84
CA ASP A 219 25.53 -3.38 0.76
C ASP A 219 25.27 -4.79 1.33
N ILE A 220 24.01 -5.02 1.73
CA ILE A 220 23.45 -6.33 2.06
C ILE A 220 22.33 -6.62 1.05
N SER A 221 22.40 -7.77 0.38
CA SER A 221 21.39 -8.23 -0.57
C SER A 221 20.91 -9.61 -0.16
N ILE A 222 19.61 -9.79 -0.06
CA ILE A 222 18.96 -11.07 0.28
C ILE A 222 17.88 -11.34 -0.75
N GLN A 223 18.01 -12.45 -1.46
CA GLN A 223 17.03 -12.98 -2.40
C GLN A 223 16.48 -14.31 -1.89
N ALA A 224 15.24 -14.31 -1.41
CA ALA A 224 14.53 -15.48 -0.87
C ALA A 224 13.03 -15.29 -1.07
N ASP A 225 12.24 -16.37 -1.09
CA ASP A 225 10.78 -16.24 -1.18
C ASP A 225 10.12 -16.06 0.19
N ASP A 226 10.83 -16.32 1.29
CA ASP A 226 10.39 -15.96 2.63
C ASP A 226 11.58 -15.70 3.57
N ILE A 227 11.38 -14.89 4.62
CA ILE A 227 12.41 -14.45 5.56
C ILE A 227 11.84 -14.39 6.98
N ASP A 228 12.58 -14.91 7.95
CA ASP A 228 12.31 -14.77 9.39
C ASP A 228 13.56 -14.23 10.10
N PHE A 229 13.56 -12.95 10.50
CA PHE A 229 14.64 -12.34 11.27
C PHE A 229 14.49 -12.57 12.78
N ARG A 230 14.46 -13.84 13.15
CA ARG A 230 14.22 -14.32 14.52
C ARG A 230 15.24 -13.85 15.57
N ALA A 231 16.49 -13.60 15.18
CA ALA A 231 17.52 -13.05 16.05
C ALA A 231 17.12 -11.70 16.65
N GLY A 232 16.18 -11.00 16.00
CA GLY A 232 15.46 -9.85 16.53
C GLY A 232 16.24 -8.54 16.38
N GLN A 233 15.91 -7.60 17.26
CA GLN A 233 16.32 -6.20 17.20
C GLN A 233 17.80 -5.99 16.87
N ASP A 234 18.07 -5.07 15.94
CA ASP A 234 19.41 -4.62 15.52
C ASP A 234 20.35 -5.73 14.99
N SER A 235 19.84 -6.94 14.73
CA SER A 235 20.66 -8.10 14.37
C SER A 235 21.13 -8.06 12.91
N VAL A 236 20.44 -7.31 12.04
CA VAL A 236 20.84 -7.03 10.67
C VAL A 236 21.31 -5.58 10.59
N SER A 237 22.58 -5.35 10.22
CA SER A 237 23.15 -3.98 10.30
C SER A 237 24.23 -3.68 9.27
N GLY A 238 24.24 -2.44 8.77
CA GLY A 238 25.25 -1.93 7.86
C GLY A 238 25.13 -0.43 7.68
N LEU A 239 26.05 0.15 6.92
CA LEU A 239 26.01 1.58 6.53
C LEU A 239 25.81 1.77 5.02
N GLY A 240 25.58 0.69 4.27
CA GLY A 240 25.26 0.70 2.85
C GLY A 240 23.76 0.60 2.61
N LYS A 241 23.36 0.09 1.44
CA LYS A 241 21.97 -0.26 1.15
C LYS A 241 21.66 -1.68 1.61
N ILE A 242 20.45 -1.91 2.12
CA ILE A 242 19.88 -3.25 2.23
C ILE A 242 18.83 -3.48 1.15
N THR A 243 18.87 -4.63 0.48
CA THR A 243 17.92 -5.03 -0.56
C THR A 243 17.35 -6.41 -0.26
N ILE A 244 16.02 -6.51 -0.22
CA ILE A 244 15.27 -7.74 0.03
C ILE A 244 14.33 -7.98 -1.15
N THR A 245 14.52 -9.08 -1.86
CA THR A 245 13.73 -9.44 -3.06
C THR A 245 13.33 -10.91 -3.09
N ALA A 246 12.27 -11.23 -3.81
CA ALA A 246 11.88 -12.60 -4.11
C ALA A 246 12.77 -13.24 -5.17
N ILE A 247 12.83 -14.58 -5.18
CA ILE A 247 13.29 -15.34 -6.35
C ILE A 247 12.14 -15.57 -7.34
N SER A 248 10.91 -15.71 -6.83
CA SER A 248 9.68 -15.87 -7.62
C SER A 248 9.19 -14.56 -8.26
N ASP A 249 8.57 -14.66 -9.45
CA ASP A 249 8.12 -13.48 -10.24
C ASP A 249 6.68 -13.01 -9.91
N ASP A 250 6.00 -13.75 -9.04
CA ASP A 250 4.59 -13.57 -8.65
C ASP A 250 4.36 -13.62 -7.13
N LEU A 251 5.42 -13.42 -6.34
CA LEU A 251 5.35 -13.48 -4.89
C LEU A 251 4.47 -12.37 -4.29
N THR A 252 3.85 -12.67 -3.14
CA THR A 252 3.20 -11.67 -2.29
C THR A 252 4.12 -11.22 -1.16
N TYR A 253 4.50 -9.95 -1.14
CA TYR A 253 5.18 -9.33 -0.01
C TYR A 253 4.15 -8.83 1.00
N ARG A 254 4.32 -9.18 2.27
CA ARG A 254 3.58 -8.58 3.38
C ARG A 254 4.58 -7.88 4.29
N VAL A 255 4.34 -6.61 4.58
CA VAL A 255 5.29 -5.76 5.29
C VAL A 255 4.62 -5.11 6.49
N GLY A 256 5.31 -5.09 7.63
CA GLY A 256 4.81 -4.58 8.90
C GLY A 256 3.64 -5.42 9.42
N SER A 257 2.59 -4.76 9.90
CA SER A 257 1.47 -5.45 10.53
C SER A 257 0.68 -6.40 9.59
N ALA A 258 0.88 -6.32 8.28
CA ALA A 258 0.25 -7.21 7.29
C ALA A 258 0.85 -8.63 7.29
N ALA A 259 2.08 -8.77 7.79
CA ALA A 259 2.82 -10.04 7.91
C ALA A 259 2.66 -10.71 9.28
N GLN A 260 1.71 -10.26 10.09
CA GLN A 260 1.51 -10.78 11.44
C GLN A 260 0.05 -10.75 11.86
N THR A 261 -0.25 -11.48 12.94
CA THR A 261 -1.52 -11.35 13.64
C THR A 261 -1.60 -10.00 14.37
N ARG A 262 -2.82 -9.61 14.77
CA ARG A 262 -3.04 -8.46 15.67
C ARG A 262 -2.32 -8.53 17.03
N TYR A 263 -1.72 -9.67 17.38
CA TYR A 263 -0.96 -9.87 18.62
C TYR A 263 0.55 -9.87 18.37
N GLY A 264 1.00 -9.53 17.16
CA GLY A 264 2.41 -9.48 16.79
C GLY A 264 2.99 -10.83 16.36
N ASN A 265 2.24 -11.94 16.46
CA ASN A 265 2.76 -13.23 16.00
C ASN A 265 2.98 -13.20 14.48
N ASP A 266 4.22 -13.40 14.09
CA ASP A 266 4.69 -13.48 12.71
C ASP A 266 4.11 -14.68 11.95
N TYR A 267 3.96 -14.52 10.63
CA TYR A 267 3.48 -15.53 9.68
C TYR A 267 4.61 -16.28 8.95
N SER A 268 5.85 -15.78 8.92
CA SER A 268 7.00 -16.42 8.24
C SER A 268 7.27 -17.87 8.68
N GLY A 269 6.98 -18.20 9.94
CA GLY A 269 7.05 -19.57 10.47
C GLY A 269 5.84 -20.47 10.13
N GLY A 270 4.96 -20.01 9.25
CA GLY A 270 3.68 -20.63 8.89
C GLY A 270 3.77 -21.70 7.80
N GLU A 271 2.61 -22.03 7.20
CA GLU A 271 2.56 -22.90 6.02
C GLU A 271 3.11 -22.14 4.80
N LYS A 272 3.81 -22.82 3.89
CA LYS A 272 4.29 -22.22 2.63
C LYS A 272 3.08 -21.71 1.82
N ASP A 273 2.80 -20.41 1.91
CA ASP A 273 1.62 -19.76 1.33
C ASP A 273 1.97 -18.85 0.14
N HIS A 274 3.21 -18.95 -0.34
CA HIS A 274 3.76 -18.17 -1.46
C HIS A 274 3.76 -16.66 -1.17
N ALA A 275 4.09 -16.30 0.07
CA ALA A 275 4.32 -14.95 0.51
C ALA A 275 5.65 -14.84 1.27
N MET A 276 6.26 -13.65 1.19
CA MET A 276 7.31 -13.23 2.10
C MET A 276 6.66 -12.38 3.19
N ASP A 277 6.81 -12.82 4.43
CA ASP A 277 6.24 -12.15 5.59
C ASP A 277 7.33 -11.38 6.37
N LEU A 278 7.41 -10.06 6.16
CA LEU A 278 8.28 -9.16 6.92
C LEU A 278 7.47 -8.45 8.01
N SER A 279 7.31 -9.11 9.16
CA SER A 279 6.54 -8.62 10.30
C SER A 279 7.18 -7.39 10.97
N THR A 280 6.49 -6.78 11.94
CA THR A 280 7.07 -5.66 12.72
C THR A 280 8.37 -6.04 13.44
N ARG A 281 8.53 -7.32 13.82
CA ARG A 281 9.77 -7.86 14.37
C ARG A 281 10.89 -7.89 13.33
N ASP A 282 10.57 -8.27 12.09
CA ASP A 282 11.57 -8.38 11.04
C ASP A 282 12.04 -7.00 10.59
N ILE A 283 11.15 -6.01 10.60
CA ILE A 283 11.54 -4.61 10.41
C ILE A 283 12.40 -4.11 11.57
N ASP A 284 12.04 -4.39 12.83
CA ASP A 284 12.85 -4.03 14.02
C ASP A 284 14.24 -4.71 14.05
N ALA A 285 14.41 -5.83 13.35
CA ALA A 285 15.71 -6.48 13.20
C ALA A 285 16.69 -5.67 12.32
N LEU A 286 16.17 -4.78 11.47
CA LEU A 286 16.98 -3.88 10.66
C LEU A 286 17.43 -2.71 11.52
N LYS A 287 18.72 -2.69 11.84
CA LYS A 287 19.31 -1.61 12.63
C LYS A 287 19.30 -0.29 11.84
N ASP A 288 18.93 0.79 12.52
CA ASP A 288 19.10 2.15 12.02
C ASP A 288 20.54 2.41 11.51
N GLY A 289 20.66 3.08 10.36
CA GLY A 289 21.92 3.56 9.80
C GLY A 289 22.24 3.11 8.37
N PHE A 290 21.37 2.31 7.75
CA PHE A 290 21.46 2.05 6.30
C PHE A 290 21.33 3.36 5.52
N THR A 291 21.96 3.45 4.35
CA THR A 291 21.71 4.60 3.46
C THR A 291 20.35 4.53 2.81
N GLN A 292 19.82 3.31 2.64
CA GLN A 292 18.55 3.05 1.97
C GLN A 292 18.07 1.62 2.31
N ILE A 293 16.75 1.46 2.45
CA ILE A 293 16.07 0.15 2.53
C ILE A 293 15.30 -0.06 1.22
N GLU A 294 15.53 -1.18 0.54
CA GLU A 294 14.80 -1.56 -0.68
C GLU A 294 14.12 -2.92 -0.48
N ILE A 295 12.79 -2.97 -0.62
CA ILE A 295 12.00 -4.19 -0.46
C ILE A 295 11.11 -4.39 -1.68
N GLY A 296 11.15 -5.58 -2.26
CA GLY A 296 10.29 -6.01 -3.35
C GLY A 296 10.91 -5.85 -4.75
N ASP A 297 10.10 -6.03 -5.79
CA ASP A 297 10.54 -6.13 -7.18
C ASP A 297 9.65 -5.39 -8.18
N ASP A 298 10.10 -5.27 -9.43
CA ASP A 298 9.35 -4.61 -10.52
C ASP A 298 8.48 -5.58 -11.35
N ASN A 299 8.26 -6.82 -10.88
CA ASN A 299 7.49 -7.81 -11.63
C ASN A 299 6.00 -7.47 -11.61
N ALA A 300 5.35 -7.50 -12.77
CA ALA A 300 3.96 -7.09 -12.87
C ALA A 300 2.95 -8.01 -12.15
N LYS A 301 3.36 -9.22 -11.77
CA LYS A 301 2.53 -10.19 -11.06
C LYS A 301 2.75 -10.17 -9.55
N SER A 302 3.86 -9.62 -9.07
CA SER A 302 4.12 -9.52 -7.64
C SER A 302 3.12 -8.57 -6.99
N SER A 303 2.81 -8.81 -5.73
CA SER A 303 1.91 -7.95 -4.96
C SER A 303 2.50 -7.62 -3.61
N MET A 304 2.15 -6.46 -3.06
CA MET A 304 2.62 -6.03 -1.74
C MET A 304 1.46 -5.52 -0.89
N TYR A 305 1.42 -5.95 0.36
CA TYR A 305 0.55 -5.42 1.40
C TYR A 305 1.40 -4.74 2.47
N ILE A 306 1.20 -3.44 2.65
CA ILE A 306 1.91 -2.64 3.65
C ILE A 306 0.94 -2.39 4.80
N GLY A 307 1.18 -3.03 5.93
CA GLY A 307 0.43 -2.81 7.17
C GLY A 307 1.00 -1.65 7.97
N ASP A 308 0.80 -1.68 9.28
CA ASP A 308 1.34 -0.70 10.21
C ASP A 308 2.87 -0.85 10.27
N LEU A 309 3.55 0.28 10.10
CA LEU A 309 4.99 0.46 10.26
C LEU A 309 5.20 1.57 11.27
N GLU A 310 4.93 1.25 12.54
CA GLU A 310 5.04 2.15 13.68
C GLU A 310 5.73 1.44 14.85
N ASP A 311 6.29 2.24 15.75
CA ASP A 311 6.81 1.71 17.01
C ASP A 311 5.62 1.22 17.85
N ILE A 312 5.67 -0.05 18.27
CA ILE A 312 4.55 -0.70 18.94
C ILE A 312 5.02 -1.56 20.09
N THR A 313 4.24 -1.55 21.18
CA THR A 313 4.43 -2.47 22.31
C THR A 313 3.32 -3.52 22.33
N PHE A 314 3.69 -4.80 22.25
CA PHE A 314 2.79 -5.91 22.49
C PHE A 314 2.84 -6.34 23.96
N GLU A 315 1.73 -6.17 24.67
CA GLU A 315 1.59 -6.68 26.04
C GLU A 315 1.49 -8.21 26.05
N ASN A 316 2.23 -8.87 26.96
CA ASN A 316 2.29 -10.33 27.06
C ASN A 316 2.59 -11.01 25.72
N TYR A 317 3.60 -10.54 25.00
CA TYR A 317 4.10 -11.19 23.79
C TYR A 317 4.68 -12.57 24.11
N LEU A 318 4.41 -13.56 23.26
CA LEU A 318 4.84 -14.94 23.45
C LEU A 318 6.25 -15.15 22.89
N HIS A 319 7.19 -15.50 23.75
CA HIS A 319 8.57 -15.80 23.38
C HIS A 319 8.86 -17.29 23.44
N TYR A 320 9.71 -17.78 22.54
CA TYR A 320 10.37 -19.08 22.69
C TYR A 320 11.59 -18.95 23.59
N LYS A 321 11.80 -19.93 24.48
CA LYS A 321 13.10 -20.09 25.14
C LYS A 321 14.04 -20.76 24.17
N VAL A 322 15.17 -20.12 23.89
CA VAL A 322 16.19 -20.64 22.98
C VAL A 322 17.51 -20.91 23.72
N ASN A 323 18.34 -21.80 23.17
CA ASN A 323 19.72 -21.99 23.62
C ASN A 323 20.62 -20.84 23.11
N GLY A 324 21.92 -20.90 23.40
CA GLY A 324 22.89 -19.88 22.99
C GLY A 324 23.09 -19.72 21.48
N ASP A 325 22.50 -20.59 20.66
CA ASP A 325 22.56 -20.53 19.20
C ASP A 325 21.18 -20.28 18.56
N GLY A 326 20.18 -19.93 19.36
CA GLY A 326 18.83 -19.59 18.92
C GLY A 326 17.91 -20.78 18.64
N VAL A 327 18.31 -22.01 18.97
CA VAL A 327 17.48 -23.21 18.82
C VAL A 327 16.46 -23.29 19.98
N PRO A 328 15.16 -23.48 19.71
CA PRO A 328 14.15 -23.61 20.76
C PRO A 328 14.42 -24.78 21.72
N ILE A 329 14.41 -24.50 23.02
CA ILE A 329 14.55 -25.50 24.07
C ILE A 329 13.24 -26.27 24.18
N GLN A 330 13.27 -27.58 23.95
CA GLN A 330 12.10 -28.44 24.06
C GLN A 330 11.73 -28.77 25.51
N ASN A 331 10.46 -29.05 25.76
CA ASN A 331 9.95 -29.60 27.01
C ASN A 331 9.99 -31.15 26.97
N THR A 332 9.53 -31.82 28.03
CA THR A 332 9.51 -33.30 28.09
C THR A 332 8.55 -33.96 27.10
N THR A 333 7.65 -33.19 26.47
CA THR A 333 6.72 -33.67 25.43
C THR A 333 7.23 -33.38 24.01
N GLY A 334 8.37 -32.69 23.87
CA GLY A 334 8.98 -32.30 22.60
C GLY A 334 8.54 -30.91 22.08
N ASP A 335 7.64 -30.21 22.78
CA ASP A 335 7.19 -28.88 22.35
C ASP A 335 8.17 -27.79 22.81
N PRO A 336 8.34 -26.69 22.06
CA PRO A 336 9.13 -25.55 22.49
C PRO A 336 8.64 -24.98 23.83
N GLN A 337 9.58 -24.69 24.74
CA GLN A 337 9.27 -23.94 25.95
C GLN A 337 9.01 -22.49 25.60
N THR A 338 8.00 -21.89 26.23
CA THR A 338 7.63 -20.49 26.00
C THR A 338 7.52 -19.69 27.30
N TYR A 339 7.54 -18.37 27.18
CA TYR A 339 7.23 -17.43 28.26
C TYR A 339 6.57 -16.16 27.69
N PHE A 340 5.92 -15.38 28.55
CA PHE A 340 5.28 -14.12 28.17
C PHE A 340 6.04 -12.93 28.74
N GLU A 341 6.25 -11.91 27.93
CA GLU A 341 6.88 -10.64 28.32
C GLU A 341 6.33 -9.51 27.43
N ASP A 342 6.23 -8.30 27.97
CA ASP A 342 5.90 -7.13 27.15
C ASP A 342 7.08 -6.85 26.20
N THR A 343 6.83 -6.61 24.92
CA THR A 343 7.89 -6.44 23.92
C THR A 343 7.61 -5.24 23.04
N GLU A 344 8.62 -4.40 22.87
CA GLU A 344 8.62 -3.23 22.02
C GLU A 344 9.33 -3.57 20.71
N PHE A 345 8.72 -3.21 19.58
CA PHE A 345 9.31 -3.30 18.24
C PHE A 345 9.35 -1.91 17.63
N ASN A 346 10.51 -1.50 17.11
CA ASN A 346 10.72 -0.24 16.42
C ASN A 346 10.55 -0.46 14.91
N ALA A 347 9.30 -0.60 14.47
CA ALA A 347 9.00 -0.87 13.06
C ALA A 347 8.79 0.40 12.22
N LYS A 348 8.91 1.59 12.83
CA LYS A 348 8.87 2.85 12.10
C LYS A 348 10.13 2.99 11.25
N LEU A 349 9.96 3.27 9.96
CA LEU A 349 11.09 3.46 9.06
C LEU A 349 11.83 4.76 9.37
N THR A 350 13.15 4.72 9.53
CA THR A 350 13.95 5.91 9.82
C THR A 350 14.83 6.34 8.64
N GLU A 351 15.08 5.43 7.68
CA GLU A 351 15.84 5.67 6.46
C GLU A 351 14.99 5.97 5.22
N GLU A 352 15.65 6.46 4.16
CA GLU A 352 15.08 6.44 2.82
C GLU A 352 14.67 5.00 2.44
N THR A 353 13.39 4.81 2.15
CA THR A 353 12.83 3.48 1.90
C THR A 353 12.15 3.42 0.54
N HIS A 354 12.45 2.37 -0.23
CA HIS A 354 11.90 2.11 -1.56
C HIS A 354 11.17 0.78 -1.56
N LEU A 355 9.86 0.82 -1.81
CA LEU A 355 8.99 -0.36 -1.84
C LEU A 355 8.49 -0.59 -3.26
N LYS A 356 8.61 -1.81 -3.77
CA LYS A 356 8.31 -2.13 -5.19
C LYS A 356 7.49 -3.40 -5.33
N ALA A 357 6.42 -3.33 -6.12
CA ALA A 357 5.69 -4.53 -6.56
C ALA A 357 4.81 -4.22 -7.77
N GLY A 358 4.39 -5.24 -8.53
CA GLY A 358 3.38 -5.08 -9.56
C GLY A 358 2.09 -4.42 -9.05
N HIS A 359 1.60 -4.84 -7.89
CA HIS A 359 0.42 -4.25 -7.23
C HIS A 359 0.67 -4.01 -5.74
N VAL A 360 0.77 -2.74 -5.34
CA VAL A 360 0.93 -2.33 -3.94
C VAL A 360 -0.40 -1.91 -3.31
N ARG A 361 -0.65 -2.37 -2.08
CA ARG A 361 -1.79 -1.98 -1.25
C ARG A 361 -1.31 -1.54 0.13
N VAL A 362 -1.55 -0.29 0.49
CA VAL A 362 -1.38 0.20 1.86
C VAL A 362 -2.67 -0.10 2.63
N VAL A 363 -2.55 -0.90 3.69
CA VAL A 363 -3.62 -1.47 4.51
C VAL A 363 -3.35 -1.28 6.02
N GLY A 364 -2.53 -0.30 6.38
CA GLY A 364 -2.21 0.09 7.76
C GLY A 364 -1.58 1.49 7.80
N ASP A 365 -1.16 1.94 8.98
CA ASP A 365 -0.44 3.20 9.17
C ASP A 365 1.06 3.01 8.87
N ALA A 366 1.44 3.28 7.62
CA ALA A 366 2.82 3.19 7.20
C ALA A 366 3.57 4.49 7.53
N GLN A 367 4.45 4.46 8.53
CA GLN A 367 5.21 5.64 8.94
C GLN A 367 6.69 5.58 8.54
N SER A 368 7.20 6.69 8.04
CA SER A 368 8.63 6.93 7.80
C SER A 368 9.06 8.29 8.33
N TYR A 369 10.29 8.43 8.79
CA TYR A 369 10.88 9.72 9.16
C TYR A 369 11.45 10.47 7.96
N GLU A 370 11.92 9.75 6.95
CA GLU A 370 12.58 10.29 5.75
C GLU A 370 11.67 10.14 4.52
N THR A 371 12.25 9.92 3.34
CA THR A 371 11.52 9.69 2.09
C THR A 371 11.02 8.25 1.99
N LEU A 372 9.72 8.08 1.75
CA LEU A 372 9.13 6.81 1.34
C LEU A 372 8.76 6.85 -0.15
N THR A 373 9.41 6.00 -0.94
CA THR A 373 9.13 5.82 -2.37
C THR A 373 8.38 4.51 -2.60
N ILE A 374 7.31 4.55 -3.39
CA ILE A 374 6.59 3.36 -3.85
C ILE A 374 6.57 3.35 -5.37
N ASP A 375 7.14 2.30 -5.97
CA ASP A 375 7.03 2.01 -7.40
C ASP A 375 6.04 0.86 -7.61
N ALA A 376 5.01 1.07 -8.43
CA ALA A 376 4.02 0.03 -8.71
C ALA A 376 3.39 0.14 -10.10
N ASN A 377 2.77 -0.94 -10.60
CA ASN A 377 1.84 -0.79 -11.72
C ASN A 377 0.47 -0.27 -11.24
N LEU A 378 -0.02 -0.86 -10.16
CA LEU A 378 -1.27 -0.48 -9.49
C LEU A 378 -0.99 -0.15 -8.03
N LEU A 379 -1.55 0.96 -7.55
CA LEU A 379 -1.42 1.37 -6.16
C LEU A 379 -2.78 1.66 -5.53
N GLU A 380 -3.05 1.06 -4.37
CA GLU A 380 -4.23 1.35 -3.56
C GLU A 380 -3.84 1.81 -2.16
N ILE A 381 -4.24 3.03 -1.78
CA ILE A 381 -4.17 3.48 -0.39
C ILE A 381 -5.53 3.20 0.24
N LYS A 382 -5.65 2.09 0.98
CA LYS A 382 -6.93 1.71 1.59
C LYS A 382 -7.22 2.59 2.80
N ARG A 383 -8.51 2.70 3.13
CA ARG A 383 -8.97 3.37 4.36
C ARG A 383 -8.95 2.48 5.59
N ALA A 384 -9.10 1.16 5.40
CA ALA A 384 -9.29 0.23 6.49
C ALA A 384 -7.96 -0.45 6.82
N ASN A 385 -7.65 -0.50 8.10
CA ASN A 385 -6.51 -1.22 8.63
C ASN A 385 -6.76 -2.73 8.60
N VAL A 386 -5.78 -3.54 8.19
CA VAL A 386 -5.90 -5.00 8.11
C VAL A 386 -6.14 -5.65 9.47
N ASN A 387 -5.49 -5.14 10.52
CA ASN A 387 -5.64 -5.63 11.90
C ASN A 387 -6.79 -4.94 12.64
N ASN A 388 -7.19 -3.76 12.19
CA ASN A 388 -8.31 -2.98 12.75
C ASN A 388 -9.34 -2.57 11.67
N PRO A 389 -10.04 -3.52 11.00
CA PRO A 389 -10.84 -3.23 9.79
C PRO A 389 -12.08 -2.36 10.01
N THR A 390 -12.43 -2.11 11.28
CA THR A 390 -13.55 -1.21 11.64
C THR A 390 -13.12 0.24 11.81
N GLN A 391 -11.81 0.51 11.82
CA GLN A 391 -11.25 1.85 11.95
C GLN A 391 -10.78 2.35 10.58
N TYR A 392 -10.98 3.64 10.33
CA TYR A 392 -10.41 4.32 9.16
C TYR A 392 -8.99 4.73 9.51
N ASP A 393 -8.10 3.75 9.56
CA ASP A 393 -6.78 3.83 10.18
C ASP A 393 -5.69 3.23 9.25
N SER A 394 -5.68 3.69 8.01
CA SER A 394 -4.68 3.29 7.01
C SER A 394 -4.30 4.44 6.09
N GLY A 395 -3.00 4.58 5.85
CA GLY A 395 -2.40 5.63 5.05
C GLY A 395 -0.88 5.67 5.17
N ILE A 396 -0.29 6.73 4.64
CA ILE A 396 1.17 6.95 4.69
C ILE A 396 1.46 8.26 5.41
N THR A 397 2.43 8.22 6.32
CA THR A 397 3.02 9.42 6.95
C THR A 397 4.53 9.42 6.71
N ALA A 398 5.07 10.45 6.06
CA ALA A 398 6.52 10.57 5.81
C ALA A 398 6.98 12.03 5.71
N SER A 399 8.30 12.27 5.74
CA SER A 399 8.83 13.59 5.40
C SER A 399 8.55 13.92 3.93
N GLN A 400 8.85 12.98 3.05
CA GLN A 400 8.53 13.03 1.62
C GLN A 400 7.87 11.73 1.19
N ILE A 401 6.80 11.82 0.40
CA ILE A 401 6.11 10.67 -0.20
C ILE A 401 6.28 10.78 -1.71
N ILE A 402 6.87 9.75 -2.34
CA ILE A 402 7.03 9.68 -3.80
C ILE A 402 6.33 8.41 -4.30
N LEU A 403 5.29 8.58 -5.12
CA LEU A 403 4.49 7.47 -5.65
C LEU A 403 4.61 7.43 -7.17
N ASN A 404 5.38 6.49 -7.69
CA ASN A 404 5.53 6.27 -9.12
C ASN A 404 4.66 5.08 -9.54
N VAL A 405 3.55 5.38 -10.20
CA VAL A 405 2.56 4.38 -10.56
C VAL A 405 2.46 4.27 -12.06
N LYS A 406 2.64 3.07 -12.61
CA LYS A 406 2.65 2.89 -14.06
C LYS A 406 1.26 3.04 -14.67
N GLU A 407 0.22 2.45 -14.09
CA GLU A 407 -1.09 2.33 -14.75
C GLU A 407 -2.19 3.10 -14.01
N GLN A 408 -2.42 2.82 -12.74
CA GLN A 408 -3.52 3.45 -12.00
C GLN A 408 -3.34 3.46 -10.48
N MET A 409 -3.74 4.56 -9.85
CA MET A 409 -3.77 4.72 -8.40
C MET A 409 -5.19 5.01 -7.88
N ILE A 410 -5.56 4.40 -6.75
CA ILE A 410 -6.76 4.74 -5.97
C ILE A 410 -6.35 5.13 -4.54
N ALA A 411 -6.78 6.31 -4.09
CA ALA A 411 -6.57 6.80 -2.73
C ALA A 411 -7.88 6.90 -1.95
N SER A 412 -8.10 5.96 -1.03
CA SER A 412 -9.24 5.95 -0.11
C SER A 412 -8.85 6.27 1.35
N GLY A 413 -7.59 6.08 1.74
CA GLY A 413 -7.00 6.42 3.06
C GLY A 413 -6.35 7.81 3.09
N TRP A 414 -5.30 8.02 3.89
CA TRP A 414 -4.56 9.30 3.91
C TRP A 414 -3.15 9.21 3.33
N LEU A 415 -2.65 10.37 2.88
CA LEU A 415 -1.25 10.64 2.61
C LEU A 415 -0.88 11.92 3.37
N ILE A 416 0.07 11.84 4.29
CA ILE A 416 0.51 12.97 5.11
C ILE A 416 2.02 13.13 4.93
N GLY A 417 2.40 14.12 4.12
CA GLY A 417 3.78 14.54 3.91
C GLY A 417 4.17 15.68 4.84
N GLN A 418 5.43 15.78 5.23
CA GLN A 418 5.93 17.02 5.82
C GLN A 418 6.20 18.05 4.72
N ASP A 419 7.08 17.69 3.78
CA ASP A 419 7.65 18.61 2.81
C ASP A 419 7.16 18.34 1.38
N LEU A 420 6.93 17.07 1.01
CA LEU A 420 6.56 16.70 -0.36
C LEU A 420 5.58 15.53 -0.39
N ILE A 421 4.57 15.64 -1.25
CA ILE A 421 3.84 14.50 -1.81
C ILE A 421 3.91 14.62 -3.33
N ASP A 422 4.61 13.69 -3.97
CA ASP A 422 4.75 13.61 -5.43
C ASP A 422 4.08 12.32 -5.94
N ILE A 423 3.07 12.46 -6.79
CA ILE A 423 2.32 11.36 -7.38
C ILE A 423 2.47 11.41 -8.91
N ASN A 424 3.23 10.46 -9.44
CA ASN A 424 3.51 10.34 -10.86
C ASN A 424 2.80 9.12 -11.43
N ILE A 425 1.71 9.32 -12.17
CA ILE A 425 1.10 8.25 -12.96
C ILE A 425 1.73 8.27 -14.36
N LEU A 426 2.69 7.35 -14.59
CA LEU A 426 3.67 7.41 -15.68
C LEU A 426 3.09 7.01 -17.04
N GLU A 427 2.17 6.06 -17.05
CA GLU A 427 1.40 5.60 -18.20
C GLU A 427 -0.09 5.46 -17.80
N THR A 428 -0.98 5.19 -18.76
CA THR A 428 -2.33 4.67 -18.49
C THR A 428 -2.85 4.09 -19.79
N ASN A 429 -2.92 2.76 -19.87
CA ASN A 429 -3.23 2.03 -21.11
C ASN A 429 -4.62 1.38 -21.09
N GLY A 430 -5.27 1.29 -19.93
CA GLY A 430 -6.58 0.67 -19.73
C GLY A 430 -6.55 -0.85 -19.57
N THR A 431 -5.38 -1.45 -19.25
CA THR A 431 -5.24 -2.90 -19.07
C THR A 431 -5.06 -3.23 -17.59
N ASN A 432 -5.80 -4.22 -17.07
CA ASN A 432 -5.77 -4.62 -15.66
C ASN A 432 -6.00 -3.45 -14.68
N VAL A 433 -6.86 -2.51 -15.05
CA VAL A 433 -7.20 -1.35 -14.22
C VAL A 433 -8.03 -1.75 -12.99
N LEU A 434 -7.86 -1.00 -11.91
CA LEU A 434 -8.65 -1.11 -10.67
C LEU A 434 -10.08 -0.59 -10.88
N ILE A 435 -10.22 0.52 -11.61
CA ILE A 435 -11.49 1.16 -11.92
C ILE A 435 -11.50 1.71 -13.35
N SER A 436 -12.68 1.70 -13.98
CA SER A 436 -12.91 2.26 -15.32
C SER A 436 -14.12 3.18 -15.30
N TYR A 437 -14.10 4.19 -16.17
CA TYR A 437 -15.23 5.09 -16.36
C TYR A 437 -15.66 5.10 -17.82
N ASN A 438 -16.93 5.43 -18.07
CA ASN A 438 -17.50 5.43 -19.42
C ASN A 438 -16.96 6.56 -20.30
N ASP A 439 -16.29 7.56 -19.72
CA ASP A 439 -15.79 8.75 -20.40
C ASP A 439 -14.29 8.73 -20.69
N GLY A 440 -13.59 7.64 -20.37
CA GLY A 440 -12.20 7.43 -20.79
C GLY A 440 -11.35 6.66 -19.80
N LEU A 441 -10.04 6.69 -20.06
CA LEU A 441 -9.03 6.11 -19.18
C LEU A 441 -8.87 6.96 -17.92
N ASN A 442 -8.56 6.33 -16.80
CA ASN A 442 -8.40 6.99 -15.50
C ASN A 442 -7.07 6.60 -14.88
N SER A 443 -6.27 7.60 -14.55
CA SER A 443 -4.97 7.43 -13.90
C SER A 443 -5.09 7.46 -12.39
N PHE A 444 -5.90 8.39 -11.86
CA PHE A 444 -5.94 8.65 -10.43
C PHE A 444 -7.36 8.92 -9.94
N THR A 445 -7.79 8.16 -8.94
CA THR A 445 -9.04 8.38 -8.21
C THR A 445 -8.73 8.60 -6.73
N ALA A 446 -9.31 9.63 -6.13
CA ALA A 446 -9.30 9.81 -4.68
C ALA A 446 -10.75 9.86 -4.14
N ASP A 447 -11.10 8.96 -3.23
CA ASP A 447 -12.49 8.77 -2.78
C ASP A 447 -12.94 9.74 -1.69
N GLN A 448 -14.25 9.84 -1.49
CA GLN A 448 -14.80 10.62 -0.38
C GLN A 448 -14.31 10.09 0.97
N GLY A 449 -13.74 10.99 1.78
CA GLY A 449 -13.17 10.69 3.08
C GLY A 449 -11.67 10.40 3.07
N SER A 450 -11.00 10.36 1.90
CA SER A 450 -9.53 10.35 1.84
C SER A 450 -8.96 11.77 2.01
N SER A 451 -7.68 11.83 2.40
CA SER A 451 -6.97 13.09 2.63
C SER A 451 -5.55 13.03 2.08
N ILE A 452 -5.12 14.09 1.40
CA ILE A 452 -3.74 14.28 0.92
C ILE A 452 -3.28 15.62 1.47
N LEU A 453 -2.28 15.59 2.35
CA LEU A 453 -1.95 16.73 3.20
C LEU A 453 -0.43 16.92 3.30
N THR A 454 0.04 18.15 3.12
CA THR A 454 1.37 18.56 3.60
C THR A 454 1.30 19.51 4.77
N THR A 455 2.26 19.38 5.69
CA THR A 455 2.24 20.12 6.98
C THR A 455 3.32 21.19 7.11
N GLY A 456 4.44 21.08 6.40
CA GLY A 456 5.59 21.99 6.47
C GLY A 456 5.45 23.26 5.62
N ASP A 457 6.22 24.30 5.98
CA ASP A 457 6.44 25.48 5.12
C ASP A 457 7.28 25.10 3.89
N ASN A 458 7.03 25.76 2.76
CA ASN A 458 7.66 25.45 1.47
C ASN A 458 7.34 24.04 0.96
N SER A 459 6.23 23.46 1.39
CA SER A 459 5.83 22.12 0.98
C SER A 459 5.10 22.10 -0.35
N SER A 460 5.12 20.97 -1.04
CA SER A 460 4.36 20.79 -2.28
C SER A 460 3.58 19.49 -2.33
N ILE A 461 2.41 19.56 -2.96
CA ILE A 461 1.67 18.41 -3.45
C ILE A 461 1.68 18.51 -4.97
N ASP A 462 2.35 17.58 -5.63
CA ASP A 462 2.52 17.53 -7.08
C ASP A 462 1.92 16.22 -7.60
N ILE A 463 1.00 16.31 -8.58
CA ILE A 463 0.31 15.15 -9.17
C ILE A 463 0.35 15.29 -10.70
N ASP A 464 1.06 14.41 -11.41
CA ASP A 464 1.03 14.31 -12.89
C ASP A 464 0.40 12.98 -13.33
N ALA A 465 -0.64 13.07 -14.17
CA ALA A 465 -1.40 11.93 -14.66
C ALA A 465 -1.51 11.91 -16.19
N LYS A 466 -1.30 10.74 -16.82
CA LYS A 466 -1.41 10.58 -18.30
C LYS A 466 -2.83 10.44 -18.83
N ALA A 467 -3.78 10.10 -17.99
CA ALA A 467 -5.20 10.05 -18.30
C ALA A 467 -5.97 10.88 -17.29
N SER A 468 -7.24 10.53 -17.00
CA SER A 468 -8.07 11.38 -16.15
C SER A 468 -7.70 11.32 -14.66
N ILE A 469 -7.96 12.44 -13.98
CA ILE A 469 -7.97 12.60 -12.52
C ILE A 469 -9.43 12.77 -12.06
N ARG A 470 -9.84 12.03 -11.02
CA ARG A 470 -11.16 12.12 -10.38
C ARG A 470 -11.04 12.22 -8.86
N LEU A 471 -11.45 13.35 -8.28
CA LEU A 471 -11.22 13.65 -6.86
C LEU A 471 -12.52 13.88 -6.10
N ALA A 472 -12.75 13.14 -5.03
CA ALA A 472 -13.76 13.37 -3.99
C ALA A 472 -13.10 13.63 -2.61
N ALA A 473 -11.78 13.87 -2.59
CA ALA A 473 -10.94 13.93 -1.40
C ALA A 473 -10.65 15.36 -0.92
N GLY A 474 -10.13 15.47 0.31
CA GLY A 474 -9.49 16.69 0.81
C GLY A 474 -8.02 16.73 0.40
N ILE A 475 -7.59 17.75 -0.35
CA ILE A 475 -6.19 17.98 -0.74
C ILE A 475 -5.75 19.33 -0.19
N GLU A 476 -4.80 19.33 0.75
CA GLU A 476 -4.50 20.53 1.53
C GLU A 476 -3.00 20.74 1.78
N THR A 477 -2.55 21.99 1.76
CA THR A 477 -1.24 22.36 2.32
C THR A 477 -1.42 23.35 3.47
N LYS A 478 -0.67 23.16 4.56
CA LYS A 478 -0.79 23.96 5.79
C LYS A 478 0.30 25.01 5.97
N GLY A 479 1.47 24.81 5.40
CA GLY A 479 2.59 25.74 5.53
C GLY A 479 2.56 26.89 4.53
N LYS A 480 3.33 27.94 4.84
CA LYS A 480 3.54 29.11 3.97
C LYS A 480 4.33 28.74 2.73
N ASN A 481 4.27 29.58 1.68
CA ASN A 481 5.03 29.39 0.45
C ASN A 481 4.87 27.98 -0.15
N SER A 482 3.70 27.38 0.02
CA SER A 482 3.42 25.99 -0.35
C SER A 482 2.58 25.92 -1.61
N SER A 483 2.65 24.83 -2.35
CA SER A 483 1.97 24.70 -3.64
C SER A 483 1.19 23.40 -3.77
N ILE A 484 0.06 23.48 -4.47
CA ILE A 484 -0.63 22.32 -5.02
C ILE A 484 -0.57 22.44 -6.53
N THR A 485 0.12 21.51 -7.18
CA THR A 485 0.17 21.38 -8.65
C THR A 485 -0.48 20.08 -9.06
N MET A 486 -1.50 20.12 -9.92
CA MET A 486 -2.09 18.89 -10.45
C MET A 486 -2.31 19.01 -11.96
N LYS A 487 -1.84 18.02 -12.69
CA LYS A 487 -1.90 17.96 -14.14
C LYS A 487 -2.45 16.63 -14.62
N SER A 488 -3.42 16.69 -15.52
CA SER A 488 -3.91 15.53 -16.28
C SER A 488 -3.78 15.81 -17.78
N ASP A 489 -3.22 14.87 -18.53
CA ASP A 489 -3.18 14.95 -20.00
C ASP A 489 -4.58 14.76 -20.64
N GLN A 490 -5.56 14.27 -19.88
CA GLN A 490 -6.97 14.15 -20.30
C GLN A 490 -7.90 14.96 -19.39
N GLY A 491 -8.95 14.33 -18.84
CA GLY A 491 -9.99 15.00 -18.06
C GLY A 491 -9.63 15.15 -16.58
N PHE A 492 -10.01 16.27 -15.99
CA PHE A 492 -9.88 16.52 -14.55
C PHE A 492 -11.27 16.81 -14.00
N THR A 493 -11.78 15.93 -13.14
CA THR A 493 -13.06 16.10 -12.45
C THR A 493 -12.88 16.17 -10.94
N VAL A 494 -13.32 17.27 -10.34
CA VAL A 494 -13.44 17.47 -8.90
C VAL A 494 -14.92 17.25 -8.53
N LEU A 495 -15.19 16.15 -7.85
CA LEU A 495 -16.50 15.61 -7.49
C LEU A 495 -17.04 16.24 -6.20
N GLU A 496 -18.34 16.04 -5.95
CA GLU A 496 -19.01 16.46 -4.71
C GLU A 496 -18.23 16.00 -3.45
N GLY A 497 -18.10 16.91 -2.48
CA GLY A 497 -17.40 16.65 -1.22
C GLY A 497 -15.89 16.88 -1.25
N ALA A 498 -15.27 17.02 -2.43
CA ALA A 498 -13.86 17.36 -2.54
C ALA A 498 -13.56 18.81 -2.13
N VAL A 499 -12.43 19.00 -1.46
CA VAL A 499 -11.89 20.31 -1.12
C VAL A 499 -10.42 20.34 -1.49
N ILE A 500 -10.02 21.27 -2.35
CA ILE A 500 -8.60 21.55 -2.66
C ILE A 500 -8.25 22.88 -2.02
N SER A 501 -7.29 22.92 -1.08
CA SER A 501 -7.05 24.12 -0.28
C SER A 501 -5.58 24.42 0.02
N VAL A 502 -5.22 25.70 -0.10
CA VAL A 502 -4.01 26.26 0.51
C VAL A 502 -4.42 27.38 1.45
N GLN A 503 -4.00 27.34 2.72
CA GLN A 503 -4.55 28.26 3.75
C GLN A 503 -3.55 29.29 4.28
N ALA A 504 -2.27 29.17 3.93
CA ALA A 504 -1.20 30.02 4.42
C ALA A 504 -0.67 31.02 3.36
N ASP A 505 0.14 31.98 3.82
CA ASP A 505 0.67 33.08 3.00
C ASP A 505 1.54 32.59 1.84
N ASP A 506 1.51 33.33 0.74
CA ASP A 506 2.37 33.11 -0.44
C ASP A 506 2.18 31.72 -1.10
N SER A 507 1.06 31.05 -0.84
CA SER A 507 0.77 29.72 -1.37
C SER A 507 -0.07 29.73 -2.66
N THR A 508 0.10 28.70 -3.50
CA THR A 508 -0.50 28.66 -4.85
C THR A 508 -1.20 27.33 -5.16
N ILE A 509 -2.27 27.41 -5.94
CA ILE A 509 -2.93 26.25 -6.55
C ILE A 509 -2.83 26.38 -8.07
N ASP A 510 -2.25 25.40 -8.76
CA ASP A 510 -2.22 25.32 -10.23
C ASP A 510 -2.74 23.98 -10.74
N LEU A 511 -3.92 24.00 -11.38
CA LEU A 511 -4.61 22.82 -11.87
C LEU A 511 -4.75 22.89 -13.40
N SER A 512 -4.39 21.81 -14.09
CA SER A 512 -4.43 21.76 -15.55
C SER A 512 -5.01 20.46 -16.10
N ALA A 513 -5.79 20.57 -17.18
CA ALA A 513 -6.40 19.44 -17.88
C ALA A 513 -6.20 19.53 -19.39
N GLY A 514 -5.83 18.42 -20.02
CA GLY A 514 -5.63 18.33 -21.48
C GLY A 514 -6.92 18.23 -22.30
N SER A 515 -8.07 17.85 -21.71
CA SER A 515 -9.34 17.76 -22.44
C SER A 515 -10.50 18.51 -21.79
N GLN A 516 -10.75 18.32 -20.49
CA GLN A 516 -11.83 18.99 -19.77
C GLN A 516 -11.48 19.18 -18.30
N PHE A 517 -11.92 20.30 -17.72
CA PHE A 517 -11.84 20.58 -16.29
C PHE A 517 -13.25 20.79 -15.75
N HIS A 518 -13.71 19.87 -14.89
CA HIS A 518 -15.04 19.92 -14.29
C HIS A 518 -14.90 20.05 -12.77
N LEU A 519 -15.50 21.10 -12.21
CA LEU A 519 -15.70 21.29 -10.78
C LEU A 519 -17.18 21.12 -10.50
N ASP A 520 -17.59 19.99 -9.93
CA ASP A 520 -18.99 19.66 -9.72
C ASP A 520 -19.60 20.40 -8.52
N SER A 521 -20.93 20.41 -8.45
CA SER A 521 -21.63 21.03 -7.32
C SER A 521 -21.27 20.33 -6.01
N GLY A 522 -21.13 21.09 -4.92
CA GLY A 522 -20.69 20.57 -3.63
C GLY A 522 -19.17 20.37 -3.49
N ALA A 523 -18.38 20.64 -4.53
CA ALA A 523 -16.92 20.72 -4.45
C ALA A 523 -16.42 22.15 -4.20
N ALA A 524 -15.19 22.29 -3.68
CA ALA A 524 -14.56 23.59 -3.45
C ALA A 524 -13.05 23.65 -3.76
N ILE A 525 -12.60 24.79 -4.30
CA ILE A 525 -11.18 25.15 -4.43
C ILE A 525 -10.94 26.46 -3.66
N LEU A 526 -10.07 26.43 -2.66
CA LEU A 526 -9.91 27.47 -1.65
C LEU A 526 -8.45 27.93 -1.54
N SER A 527 -8.17 29.22 -1.73
CA SER A 527 -6.80 29.75 -1.69
C SER A 527 -6.71 30.98 -0.79
N GLY A 528 -6.04 30.85 0.35
CA GLY A 528 -5.94 31.87 1.39
C GLY A 528 -7.29 32.26 2.00
N ALA A 529 -8.26 31.36 1.94
CA ALA A 529 -9.58 31.55 2.52
C ALA A 529 -10.20 30.22 2.92
N GLU A 530 -11.14 30.26 3.87
CA GLU A 530 -11.91 29.10 4.34
C GLU A 530 -13.40 29.45 4.45
N TYR A 531 -14.27 28.44 4.50
CA TYR A 531 -15.68 28.64 4.84
C TYR A 531 -15.90 28.37 6.33
N VAL A 532 -16.29 29.40 7.07
CA VAL A 532 -16.69 29.28 8.47
C VAL A 532 -18.21 29.25 8.56
N SER A 533 -18.77 28.20 9.17
CA SER A 533 -20.20 28.13 9.44
C SER A 533 -20.58 29.05 10.60
N THR A 534 -21.43 30.04 10.31
CA THR A 534 -22.07 30.89 11.34
C THR A 534 -23.59 30.75 11.17
N ASP A 535 -24.28 30.22 12.18
CA ASP A 535 -25.72 29.96 12.16
C ASP A 535 -26.20 29.11 10.96
N GLY A 536 -25.40 28.13 10.53
CA GLY A 536 -25.71 27.27 9.38
C GLY A 536 -25.47 27.91 8.01
N THR A 537 -25.00 29.16 7.98
CA THR A 537 -24.56 29.84 6.75
C THR A 537 -23.05 29.76 6.63
N LEU A 538 -22.55 29.20 5.53
CA LEU A 538 -21.13 29.19 5.20
C LEU A 538 -20.69 30.61 4.81
N THR A 539 -19.85 31.23 5.62
CA THR A 539 -19.30 32.56 5.37
C THR A 539 -17.83 32.44 4.99
N PRO A 540 -17.40 32.98 3.84
CA PRO A 540 -16.00 32.97 3.46
C PRO A 540 -15.20 33.91 4.38
N VAL A 541 -14.11 33.40 4.95
CA VAL A 541 -13.16 34.14 5.80
C VAL A 541 -11.78 34.08 5.16
N LYS A 542 -11.10 35.22 5.10
CA LYS A 542 -9.72 35.30 4.62
C LYS A 542 -8.76 34.72 5.66
N THR A 543 -7.88 33.81 5.25
CA THR A 543 -6.89 33.16 6.12
C THR A 543 -5.45 33.57 5.80
N ALA A 544 -5.16 34.03 4.57
CA ALA A 544 -3.80 34.36 4.15
C ALA A 544 -3.71 35.46 3.07
N ASP A 545 -2.49 36.00 2.91
CA ASP A 545 -2.13 36.98 1.89
C ASP A 545 -1.34 36.36 0.71
N ASN A 546 -1.30 37.06 -0.43
CA ASN A 546 -0.52 36.73 -1.63
C ASN A 546 -0.78 35.33 -2.23
N THR A 547 -1.97 34.77 -1.99
CA THR A 547 -2.33 33.46 -2.54
C THR A 547 -2.83 33.55 -3.98
N SER A 548 -2.80 32.44 -4.71
CA SER A 548 -3.37 32.41 -6.07
C SER A 548 -3.97 31.07 -6.47
N ILE A 549 -4.89 31.12 -7.42
CA ILE A 549 -5.47 29.97 -8.12
C ILE A 549 -5.27 30.15 -9.62
N SER A 550 -4.71 29.14 -10.28
CA SER A 550 -4.63 29.00 -11.72
C SER A 550 -5.37 27.73 -12.14
N LEU A 551 -6.41 27.86 -12.96
CA LEU A 551 -7.11 26.73 -13.57
C LEU A 551 -6.99 26.83 -15.09
N SER A 552 -6.54 25.76 -15.72
CA SER A 552 -6.42 25.69 -17.18
C SER A 552 -7.01 24.41 -17.76
N SER A 553 -7.69 24.54 -18.90
CA SER A 553 -8.13 23.40 -19.70
C SER A 553 -7.84 23.65 -21.17
N SER A 554 -7.33 22.63 -21.86
CA SER A 554 -7.22 22.65 -23.33
C SER A 554 -8.53 22.31 -24.04
N GLY A 555 -9.63 22.16 -23.30
CA GLY A 555 -10.98 22.06 -23.84
C GLY A 555 -12.01 22.69 -22.90
N GLU A 556 -13.01 21.91 -22.47
CA GLU A 556 -14.15 22.41 -21.70
C GLU A 556 -13.80 22.73 -20.25
N MET A 557 -14.30 23.85 -19.73
CA MET A 557 -14.26 24.17 -18.31
C MET A 557 -15.68 24.35 -17.76
N LYS A 558 -16.12 23.45 -16.89
CA LYS A 558 -17.43 23.50 -16.21
C LYS A 558 -17.22 23.75 -14.72
N LEU A 559 -17.70 24.89 -14.21
CA LEU A 559 -17.52 25.31 -12.82
C LEU A 559 -18.88 25.40 -12.12
N SER A 560 -19.31 24.30 -11.54
CA SER A 560 -20.57 24.17 -10.77
C SER A 560 -20.34 24.23 -9.25
N GLY A 561 -19.10 24.02 -8.78
CA GLY A 561 -18.70 24.15 -7.38
C GLY A 561 -18.17 25.55 -7.01
N SER A 562 -17.62 25.66 -5.80
CA SER A 562 -17.11 26.92 -5.25
C SER A 562 -15.64 27.15 -5.58
N ILE A 563 -15.30 28.37 -6.00
CA ILE A 563 -13.91 28.83 -6.09
C ILE A 563 -13.79 30.09 -5.24
N LEU A 564 -12.89 30.07 -4.26
CA LEU A 564 -12.65 31.18 -3.35
C LEU A 564 -11.15 31.44 -3.26
N SER A 565 -10.73 32.67 -3.53
CA SER A 565 -9.34 33.11 -3.40
C SER A 565 -9.28 34.45 -2.69
N ALA A 566 -8.33 34.60 -1.76
CA ALA A 566 -7.99 35.89 -1.16
C ALA A 566 -7.08 36.74 -2.07
N GLY A 567 -6.42 36.13 -3.05
CA GLY A 567 -5.56 36.79 -4.03
C GLY A 567 -6.04 36.58 -5.47
N ALA A 568 -5.14 36.20 -6.37
CA ALA A 568 -5.44 36.13 -7.80
C ALA A 568 -6.21 34.86 -8.19
N ILE A 569 -7.09 34.98 -9.19
CA ILE A 569 -7.71 33.84 -9.89
C ILE A 569 -7.44 34.00 -11.39
N SER A 570 -6.84 32.99 -12.01
CA SER A 570 -6.63 32.89 -13.45
C SER A 570 -7.38 31.66 -13.98
N LEU A 571 -8.24 31.87 -14.98
CA LEU A 571 -9.04 30.82 -15.62
C LEU A 571 -8.77 30.85 -17.14
N SER A 572 -8.42 29.71 -17.72
CA SER A 572 -8.19 29.58 -19.18
C SER A 572 -8.81 28.31 -19.74
N ALA A 573 -9.60 28.44 -20.81
CA ALA A 573 -10.23 27.34 -21.52
C ALA A 573 -10.35 27.66 -23.03
N THR A 574 -10.39 26.64 -23.90
CA THR A 574 -10.32 26.83 -25.37
C THR A 574 -11.59 26.40 -26.12
N GLY A 575 -12.58 25.78 -25.45
CA GLY A 575 -13.83 25.37 -26.09
C GLY A 575 -14.88 24.84 -25.09
N THR A 576 -16.04 24.45 -25.60
CA THR A 576 -17.09 23.71 -24.85
C THR A 576 -17.52 22.53 -25.72
N THR A 577 -17.69 21.36 -25.12
CA THR A 577 -18.03 20.13 -25.86
C THR A 577 -19.50 19.79 -25.66
N TYR A 578 -20.04 20.11 -24.49
CA TYR A 578 -21.42 19.86 -24.09
C TYR A 578 -22.18 21.17 -23.92
N ASN A 579 -23.49 21.15 -24.17
CA ASN A 579 -24.34 22.33 -24.02
C ASN A 579 -24.78 22.57 -22.56
N HIS A 580 -24.69 21.54 -21.70
CA HIS A 580 -25.11 21.55 -20.30
C HIS A 580 -26.49 22.20 -20.08
N ALA A 581 -27.42 21.99 -21.02
CA ALA A 581 -28.74 22.64 -21.02
C ALA A 581 -29.49 22.37 -19.70
N GLU A 582 -29.45 21.15 -19.18
CA GLU A 582 -30.04 20.78 -17.89
C GLU A 582 -29.51 21.62 -16.71
N TYR A 583 -28.23 22.00 -16.74
CA TYR A 583 -27.65 22.88 -15.72
C TYR A 583 -28.03 24.35 -15.97
N PHE A 584 -27.84 24.85 -17.19
CA PHE A 584 -28.05 26.28 -17.48
C PHE A 584 -29.53 26.69 -17.52
N ASP A 585 -30.44 25.79 -17.91
CA ASP A 585 -31.89 26.02 -17.95
C ASP A 585 -32.51 26.03 -16.55
N THR A 586 -31.80 25.48 -15.55
CA THR A 586 -32.26 25.46 -14.14
C THR A 586 -31.73 26.62 -13.32
N ILE A 587 -30.79 27.43 -13.84
CA ILE A 587 -30.31 28.64 -13.14
C ILE A 587 -31.43 29.67 -13.09
N PRO A 588 -31.97 30.02 -11.91
CA PRO A 588 -33.02 31.01 -11.81
C PRO A 588 -32.48 32.37 -12.26
N GLY A 589 -33.07 32.94 -13.32
CA GLY A 589 -32.75 34.28 -13.74
C GLY A 589 -33.01 35.29 -12.60
N LYS A 590 -32.07 36.20 -12.37
CA LYS A 590 -32.29 37.34 -11.47
C LYS A 590 -32.87 38.50 -12.28
N THR A 591 -34.06 38.96 -11.90
CA THR A 591 -34.61 40.20 -12.45
C THR A 591 -33.74 41.38 -12.02
N LEU A 592 -32.99 41.95 -12.95
CA LEU A 592 -32.15 43.13 -12.69
C LEU A 592 -32.92 44.44 -12.86
N ALA A 593 -33.89 44.47 -13.78
CA ALA A 593 -34.76 45.61 -14.02
C ALA A 593 -36.10 45.13 -14.61
N THR A 594 -37.15 45.92 -14.43
CA THR A 594 -38.48 45.63 -15.00
C THR A 594 -39.10 46.92 -15.52
N THR A 595 -39.75 46.86 -16.67
CA THR A 595 -40.57 47.93 -17.21
C THR A 595 -41.79 47.35 -17.89
N THR A 596 -42.86 48.13 -17.98
CA THR A 596 -44.03 47.78 -18.78
C THR A 596 -43.79 48.24 -20.21
N PRO A 597 -43.76 47.35 -21.20
CA PRO A 597 -43.53 47.75 -22.58
C PRO A 597 -44.71 48.53 -23.14
N ASP A 598 -44.45 49.71 -23.70
CA ASP A 598 -45.43 50.41 -24.53
C ASP A 598 -45.36 49.94 -26.01
N ALA A 599 -46.36 50.32 -26.80
CA ALA A 599 -46.44 49.90 -28.19
C ALA A 599 -45.24 50.36 -29.04
N GLN A 600 -44.66 51.52 -28.73
CA GLN A 600 -43.50 52.05 -29.45
C GLN A 600 -42.22 51.32 -29.05
N LEU A 601 -42.05 51.00 -27.76
CA LEU A 601 -40.95 50.21 -27.25
C LEU A 601 -40.88 48.85 -27.96
N ILE A 602 -42.01 48.17 -28.10
CA ILE A 602 -42.09 46.87 -28.81
C ILE A 602 -41.72 47.02 -30.29
N ILE A 603 -42.22 48.06 -30.96
CA ILE A 603 -41.90 48.33 -32.38
C ILE A 603 -40.41 48.61 -32.55
N ASP A 604 -39.83 49.43 -31.68
CA ASP A 604 -38.41 49.77 -31.74
C ASP A 604 -37.55 48.51 -31.52
N LEU A 605 -37.87 47.71 -30.51
CA LEU A 605 -37.16 46.46 -30.23
C LEU A 605 -37.23 45.47 -31.41
N ARG A 606 -38.40 45.34 -32.05
CA ARG A 606 -38.58 44.51 -33.26
C ARG A 606 -37.75 45.00 -34.44
N ASN A 607 -37.53 46.30 -34.55
CA ASN A 607 -36.69 46.90 -35.60
C ASN A 607 -35.20 46.92 -35.22
N GLY A 608 -34.80 46.25 -34.13
CA GLY A 608 -33.42 46.22 -33.66
C GLY A 608 -32.93 47.55 -33.07
N ILE A 609 -33.86 48.44 -32.70
CA ILE A 609 -33.57 49.74 -32.08
C ILE A 609 -33.66 49.57 -30.57
N ILE A 610 -32.60 49.95 -29.85
CA ILE A 610 -32.61 50.03 -28.39
C ILE A 610 -33.16 51.41 -27.97
N PRO A 611 -34.39 51.50 -27.42
CA PRO A 611 -35.01 52.79 -27.13
C PRO A 611 -34.30 53.50 -25.99
N LYS A 612 -34.32 54.84 -26.01
CA LYS A 612 -33.67 55.65 -24.97
C LYS A 612 -34.25 55.38 -23.57
N SER A 613 -35.54 55.07 -23.47
CA SER A 613 -36.19 54.68 -22.22
C SER A 613 -35.62 53.38 -21.64
N LEU A 614 -35.39 52.36 -22.49
CA LEU A 614 -34.77 51.11 -22.07
C LEU A 614 -33.30 51.31 -21.72
N LYS A 615 -32.57 52.11 -22.50
CA LYS A 615 -31.18 52.45 -22.18
C LYS A 615 -31.06 53.15 -20.82
N ASN A 616 -31.93 54.12 -20.55
CA ASN A 616 -31.98 54.78 -19.24
C ASN A 616 -32.30 53.79 -18.10
N LEU A 617 -33.28 52.90 -18.28
CA LEU A 617 -33.62 51.88 -17.28
C LEU A 617 -32.42 50.98 -16.96
N LEU A 618 -31.71 50.54 -17.99
CA LEU A 618 -30.53 49.69 -17.85
C LEU A 618 -29.39 50.46 -17.19
N ASP A 619 -29.11 51.69 -17.62
CA ASP A 619 -28.09 52.55 -17.02
C ASP A 619 -28.39 52.84 -15.54
N GLU A 620 -29.65 53.11 -15.17
CA GLU A 620 -30.11 53.30 -13.78
C GLU A 620 -29.94 52.05 -12.91
N ASN A 621 -29.92 50.86 -13.52
CA ASN A 621 -29.69 49.58 -12.84
C ASN A 621 -28.25 49.05 -13.05
N ASN A 622 -27.30 49.94 -13.38
CA ASN A 622 -25.88 49.65 -13.59
C ASN A 622 -25.57 48.68 -14.74
N ILE A 623 -26.45 48.61 -15.74
CA ILE A 623 -26.29 47.83 -16.97
C ILE A 623 -25.98 48.79 -18.13
N VAL A 624 -24.70 49.07 -18.36
CA VAL A 624 -24.29 50.04 -19.39
C VAL A 624 -24.24 49.38 -20.77
N ILE A 625 -25.13 49.79 -21.67
CA ILE A 625 -25.11 49.38 -23.08
C ILE A 625 -24.28 50.39 -23.89
N LYS A 626 -23.21 49.91 -24.54
CA LYS A 626 -22.38 50.72 -25.45
C LYS A 626 -23.22 51.25 -26.62
N ASP A 627 -22.90 52.44 -27.12
CA ASP A 627 -23.57 53.01 -28.31
C ASP A 627 -23.45 52.13 -29.56
N SER A 628 -22.48 51.22 -29.59
CA SER A 628 -22.24 50.25 -30.67
C SER A 628 -23.07 48.96 -30.55
N SER A 629 -23.91 48.82 -29.52
CA SER A 629 -24.69 47.60 -29.31
C SER A 629 -25.82 47.49 -30.35
N THR A 630 -25.97 46.29 -30.91
CA THR A 630 -27.04 45.95 -31.85
C THR A 630 -28.05 45.04 -31.16
N LEU A 631 -29.33 45.24 -31.45
CA LEU A 631 -30.40 44.35 -31.00
C LEU A 631 -30.89 43.51 -32.19
N THR A 632 -30.99 42.20 -31.99
CA THR A 632 -31.56 41.27 -32.98
C THR A 632 -32.79 40.63 -32.36
N ALA A 633 -33.97 40.87 -32.96
CA ALA A 633 -35.19 40.21 -32.53
C ALA A 633 -35.22 38.75 -33.01
N THR A 634 -35.44 37.81 -32.10
CA THR A 634 -35.58 36.37 -32.39
C THR A 634 -37.04 35.96 -32.32
N GLU A 635 -37.76 36.09 -33.44
CA GLU A 635 -39.16 35.71 -33.69
C GLU A 635 -40.26 36.24 -32.73
N ASP A 636 -41.46 36.46 -33.26
CA ASP A 636 -42.64 36.80 -32.45
C ASP A 636 -43.26 35.51 -31.90
N TYR A 637 -43.08 35.24 -30.61
CA TYR A 637 -43.75 34.12 -29.96
C TYR A 637 -45.20 34.47 -29.63
N THR A 638 -46.12 33.58 -29.99
CA THR A 638 -47.48 33.59 -29.41
C THR A 638 -47.38 32.91 -28.04
N PRO A 639 -47.69 33.60 -26.94
CA PRO A 639 -47.68 32.99 -25.61
C PRO A 639 -48.54 31.73 -25.60
N PHE A 640 -48.09 30.69 -24.90
CA PHE A 640 -48.80 29.40 -24.83
C PHE A 640 -50.28 29.57 -24.44
N GLU A 641 -50.58 30.45 -23.49
CA GLU A 641 -51.93 30.78 -23.03
C GLU A 641 -52.85 31.39 -24.12
N LYS A 642 -52.27 31.91 -25.20
CA LYS A 642 -53.01 32.49 -26.33
C LYS A 642 -53.18 31.53 -27.51
N LEU A 643 -52.59 30.34 -27.41
CA LEU A 643 -52.84 29.24 -28.35
C LEU A 643 -54.24 28.67 -28.10
N THR A 644 -54.86 28.10 -29.13
CA THR A 644 -56.09 27.32 -28.92
C THR A 644 -55.77 26.06 -28.13
N THR A 645 -56.74 25.48 -27.43
CA THR A 645 -56.55 24.23 -26.67
C THR A 645 -55.94 23.11 -27.54
N GLU A 646 -56.37 23.00 -28.80
CA GLU A 646 -55.81 22.04 -29.77
C GLU A 646 -54.34 22.32 -30.10
N GLN A 647 -53.94 23.58 -30.19
CA GLN A 647 -52.55 23.98 -30.42
C GLN A 647 -51.69 23.77 -29.17
N GLN A 648 -52.24 24.02 -27.98
CA GLN A 648 -51.58 23.75 -26.71
C GLN A 648 -51.30 22.26 -26.55
N THR A 649 -52.28 21.39 -26.81
CA THR A 649 -52.13 19.94 -26.78
C THR A 649 -51.09 19.45 -27.79
N ALA A 650 -51.20 19.88 -29.06
CA ALA A 650 -50.26 19.46 -30.10
C ALA A 650 -48.81 19.92 -29.82
N LEU A 651 -48.64 21.10 -29.22
CA LEU A 651 -47.33 21.61 -28.82
C LEU A 651 -46.78 20.85 -27.61
N ALA A 652 -47.62 20.57 -26.61
CA ALA A 652 -47.26 19.77 -25.45
C ALA A 652 -46.78 18.37 -25.86
N GLU A 653 -47.55 17.67 -26.69
CA GLU A 653 -47.19 16.34 -27.22
C GLU A 653 -45.89 16.38 -28.01
N LYS A 654 -45.69 17.40 -28.84
CA LYS A 654 -44.43 17.59 -29.59
C LYS A 654 -43.23 17.79 -28.65
N LEU A 655 -43.43 18.42 -27.51
CA LEU A 655 -42.41 18.68 -26.48
C LEU A 655 -42.25 17.51 -25.49
N GLY A 656 -42.93 16.38 -25.72
CA GLY A 656 -42.84 15.18 -24.89
C GLY A 656 -43.78 15.17 -23.67
N TYR A 657 -44.62 16.20 -23.51
CA TYR A 657 -45.60 16.24 -22.43
C TYR A 657 -46.85 15.42 -22.79
N THR A 658 -47.33 14.65 -21.82
CA THR A 658 -48.65 14.03 -21.83
C THR A 658 -49.66 15.00 -21.20
N VAL A 659 -50.82 15.16 -21.85
CA VAL A 659 -51.88 16.06 -21.38
C VAL A 659 -52.96 15.26 -20.65
N TYR A 660 -53.29 15.68 -19.44
CA TYR A 660 -54.32 15.08 -18.60
C TYR A 660 -55.45 16.06 -18.33
N GLU A 661 -56.69 15.57 -18.34
CA GLU A 661 -57.93 16.34 -18.12
C GLU A 661 -59.00 15.49 -17.41
N PRO A 662 -59.85 16.05 -16.53
CA PRO A 662 -59.79 17.36 -15.89
C PRO A 662 -59.31 17.34 -14.42
N THR A 663 -58.94 16.16 -13.88
CA THR A 663 -58.43 16.02 -12.51
C THR A 663 -57.31 14.99 -12.48
N THR A 664 -56.18 15.36 -11.91
CA THR A 664 -55.05 14.45 -11.68
C THR A 664 -54.51 14.56 -10.27
N TYR A 665 -53.83 13.51 -9.85
CA TYR A 665 -53.25 13.35 -8.54
C TYR A 665 -51.75 13.14 -8.71
N TYR A 666 -50.94 13.98 -8.07
CA TYR A 666 -49.48 13.93 -8.17
C TYR A 666 -48.80 13.63 -6.82
N LYS A 667 -47.76 12.77 -6.86
CA LYS A 667 -46.89 12.45 -5.73
C LYS A 667 -45.44 12.25 -6.21
N PRO A 668 -44.48 13.12 -5.84
CA PRO A 668 -43.13 13.11 -6.41
C PRO A 668 -42.31 11.85 -6.07
N ASP A 669 -42.48 11.32 -4.86
CA ASP A 669 -41.70 10.18 -4.36
C ASP A 669 -42.31 8.80 -4.70
N ALA A 670 -43.40 8.77 -5.49
CA ALA A 670 -44.00 7.51 -5.93
C ALA A 670 -43.18 6.84 -7.06
N ALA A 671 -43.43 5.55 -7.30
CA ALA A 671 -42.93 4.85 -8.48
C ALA A 671 -43.36 5.57 -9.77
N GLU A 672 -42.54 5.50 -10.82
CA GLU A 672 -42.69 6.31 -12.04
C GLU A 672 -44.10 6.24 -12.67
N ASP A 673 -44.72 5.06 -12.68
CA ASP A 673 -46.08 4.79 -13.19
C ASP A 673 -47.21 5.25 -12.24
N LYS A 674 -46.87 5.67 -11.03
CA LYS A 674 -47.79 6.11 -9.96
C LYS A 674 -47.57 7.56 -9.54
N ARG A 675 -46.56 8.25 -10.08
CA ARG A 675 -46.30 9.67 -9.77
C ARG A 675 -47.43 10.57 -10.18
N LEU A 676 -48.07 10.30 -11.32
CA LEU A 676 -49.24 11.03 -11.79
C LEU A 676 -50.34 10.03 -12.22
N ILE A 677 -51.50 10.11 -11.57
CA ILE A 677 -52.66 9.24 -11.86
C ILE A 677 -53.93 10.08 -12.00
N SER A 678 -54.92 9.56 -12.72
CA SER A 678 -56.22 10.22 -12.92
C SER A 678 -57.34 9.65 -12.04
N THR A 679 -57.09 8.53 -11.36
CA THR A 679 -58.04 7.88 -10.44
C THR A 679 -57.29 6.92 -9.51
N PHE A 680 -57.99 6.44 -8.47
CA PHE A 680 -57.49 5.41 -7.55
C PHE A 680 -58.36 4.16 -7.66
N ILE A 681 -57.74 2.99 -7.52
CA ILE A 681 -58.45 1.71 -7.56
C ILE A 681 -58.61 1.21 -6.11
N GLN A 682 -59.84 0.98 -5.67
CA GLN A 682 -60.09 0.32 -4.39
C GLN A 682 -59.76 -1.17 -4.52
N GLY A 683 -58.99 -1.72 -3.57
CA GLY A 683 -58.58 -3.12 -3.56
C GLY A 683 -57.24 -3.39 -2.86
N LEU A 684 -56.45 -4.33 -3.36
CA LEU A 684 -55.17 -4.75 -2.77
C LEU A 684 -53.97 -3.88 -3.23
N VAL A 685 -52.92 -3.85 -2.41
CA VAL A 685 -51.63 -3.16 -2.62
C VAL A 685 -51.12 -3.36 -4.06
N PRO A 686 -50.72 -2.30 -4.78
CA PRO A 686 -50.23 -1.01 -4.27
C PRO A 686 -51.19 0.19 -4.28
N ASP A 687 -52.49 0.01 -4.56
CA ASP A 687 -53.44 1.13 -4.55
C ASP A 687 -53.96 1.44 -3.12
N TYR A 688 -55.26 1.29 -2.82
CA TYR A 688 -55.77 1.55 -1.47
C TYR A 688 -56.98 0.70 -1.12
N ASN A 689 -57.21 0.48 0.18
CA ASN A 689 -58.38 -0.21 0.70
C ASN A 689 -59.13 0.70 1.68
N ASN A 690 -60.45 0.84 1.52
CA ASN A 690 -61.29 1.62 2.42
C ASN A 690 -61.18 1.18 3.90
N ALA A 691 -60.86 -0.09 4.14
CA ALA A 691 -60.66 -0.64 5.48
C ALA A 691 -59.39 -0.12 6.18
N ASP A 692 -58.40 0.37 5.41
CA ASP A 692 -57.10 0.83 5.90
C ASP A 692 -57.02 2.38 6.01
N ILE A 693 -58.10 3.08 5.62
CA ILE A 693 -58.20 4.54 5.66
C ILE A 693 -58.82 4.99 7.00
N ASP A 694 -58.19 5.96 7.67
CA ASP A 694 -58.78 6.64 8.82
C ASP A 694 -59.74 7.73 8.35
N TRP A 695 -61.04 7.49 8.51
CA TRP A 695 -62.10 8.36 8.01
C TRP A 695 -62.40 9.57 8.92
N GLY A 696 -61.86 9.62 10.15
CA GLY A 696 -62.07 10.73 11.07
C GLY A 696 -63.55 11.06 11.32
N GLU A 697 -63.96 12.29 10.99
CA GLU A 697 -65.36 12.77 11.14
C GLU A 697 -66.25 12.49 9.91
N VAL A 698 -65.68 11.97 8.82
CA VAL A 698 -66.41 11.60 7.60
C VAL A 698 -66.99 10.18 7.77
N GLU A 699 -68.24 9.96 7.35
CA GLU A 699 -68.87 8.64 7.43
C GLU A 699 -68.13 7.65 6.52
N ALA A 700 -67.64 6.54 7.08
CA ALA A 700 -66.91 5.54 6.32
C ALA A 700 -67.81 4.87 5.26
N PRO A 701 -67.33 4.71 4.00
CA PRO A 701 -68.06 4.03 2.95
C PRO A 701 -68.14 2.51 3.19
N LEU A 702 -68.91 1.80 2.36
CA LEU A 702 -68.88 0.33 2.37
C LEU A 702 -67.49 -0.17 1.91
N ALA A 703 -67.07 -1.32 2.42
CA ALA A 703 -65.72 -1.85 2.21
C ALA A 703 -65.30 -1.92 0.72
N GLU A 704 -66.25 -2.20 -0.19
CA GLU A 704 -66.03 -2.35 -1.64
C GLU A 704 -66.53 -1.17 -2.48
N THR A 705 -66.78 0.00 -1.87
CA THR A 705 -67.14 1.20 -2.63
C THR A 705 -65.94 1.67 -3.44
N SER A 706 -66.12 1.81 -4.76
CA SER A 706 -65.08 2.28 -5.67
C SER A 706 -64.73 3.76 -5.39
N PHE A 707 -63.51 4.19 -5.75
CA PHE A 707 -63.11 5.59 -5.58
C PHE A 707 -64.10 6.55 -6.26
N GLU A 708 -64.59 6.21 -7.46
CA GLU A 708 -65.50 7.07 -8.20
C GLU A 708 -66.87 7.26 -7.54
N ASP A 709 -67.33 6.25 -6.79
CA ASP A 709 -68.62 6.25 -6.10
C ASP A 709 -68.56 6.90 -4.70
N LEU A 710 -67.36 7.30 -4.25
CA LEU A 710 -67.18 8.06 -3.01
C LEU A 710 -67.75 9.47 -3.15
N THR A 711 -68.26 9.99 -2.03
CA THR A 711 -68.57 11.43 -1.91
C THR A 711 -67.29 12.26 -1.99
N GLN A 712 -67.39 13.55 -2.32
CA GLN A 712 -66.20 14.41 -2.43
C GLN A 712 -65.39 14.43 -1.13
N ASP A 713 -66.06 14.57 0.02
CA ASP A 713 -65.41 14.55 1.34
C ASP A 713 -64.68 13.22 1.59
N GLN A 714 -65.22 12.09 1.11
CA GLN A 714 -64.56 10.79 1.19
C GLN A 714 -63.36 10.68 0.23
N LYS A 715 -63.47 11.22 -1.00
CA LYS A 715 -62.36 11.26 -1.96
C LYS A 715 -61.19 12.05 -1.39
N ASP A 716 -61.45 13.20 -0.79
CA ASP A 716 -60.43 14.07 -0.20
C ASP A 716 -59.68 13.37 0.94
N VAL A 717 -60.38 12.60 1.78
CA VAL A 717 -59.77 11.77 2.82
C VAL A 717 -58.85 10.70 2.23
N VAL A 718 -59.29 9.99 1.19
CA VAL A 718 -58.46 8.97 0.51
C VAL A 718 -57.21 9.60 -0.11
N ILE A 719 -57.36 10.72 -0.82
CA ILE A 719 -56.25 11.43 -1.46
C ILE A 719 -55.21 11.88 -0.42
N ALA A 720 -55.68 12.46 0.69
CA ALA A 720 -54.83 12.89 1.79
C ALA A 720 -54.10 11.72 2.45
N ALA A 721 -54.80 10.61 2.70
CA ALA A 721 -54.21 9.40 3.28
C ALA A 721 -53.11 8.79 2.40
N LEU A 722 -53.25 8.87 1.08
CA LEU A 722 -52.25 8.38 0.12
C LEU A 722 -51.11 9.38 -0.15
N GLY A 723 -51.25 10.62 0.33
CA GLY A 723 -50.24 11.68 0.21
C GLY A 723 -50.14 12.26 -1.19
N TYR A 724 -51.23 12.28 -1.95
CA TYR A 724 -51.28 12.91 -3.27
C TYR A 724 -51.78 14.36 -3.19
N ALA A 725 -51.27 15.22 -4.06
CA ALA A 725 -51.80 16.56 -4.28
C ALA A 725 -52.80 16.54 -5.45
N VAL A 726 -53.92 17.24 -5.30
CA VAL A 726 -54.95 17.37 -6.35
C VAL A 726 -54.62 18.54 -7.27
N TYR A 727 -54.70 18.29 -8.57
CA TYR A 727 -54.62 19.32 -9.60
C TYR A 727 -55.91 19.34 -10.39
N GLU A 728 -56.58 20.50 -10.38
CA GLU A 728 -57.81 20.75 -11.14
C GLU A 728 -57.48 21.45 -12.46
N GLY A 729 -58.07 20.96 -13.55
CA GLY A 729 -57.88 21.47 -14.91
C GLY A 729 -56.82 20.71 -15.71
N THR A 730 -56.39 21.31 -16.81
CA THR A 730 -55.40 20.74 -17.71
C THR A 730 -54.05 20.60 -17.04
N VAL A 731 -53.53 19.37 -16.98
CA VAL A 731 -52.16 19.10 -16.47
C VAL A 731 -51.29 18.60 -17.61
N TYR A 732 -50.15 19.27 -17.81
CA TYR A 732 -49.11 18.86 -18.74
C TYR A 732 -47.97 18.23 -17.95
N TYR A 733 -47.67 16.95 -18.19
CA TYR A 733 -46.68 16.20 -17.44
C TYR A 733 -45.70 15.47 -18.38
N ASN A 734 -44.41 15.61 -18.12
CA ASN A 734 -43.31 14.96 -18.82
C ASN A 734 -42.34 14.42 -17.78
#